data_AF-A0AA51HMR0-F1
#
_entry.id   AF-A0AA51HMR0-F1
#
_cell.length_a   1.000
_cell.length_b   1.000
_cell.length_c   1.000
_cell.angle_alpha   90.00
_cell.angle_beta   90.00
_cell.angle_gamma   90.00
#
_symmetry.space_group_name_H-M   'P 1'
#
loop_
_entity.id
_entity.type
_entity.pdbx_description
1 polymer ?
#
loop_
_entity_poly.entity_id
_entity_poly.type
_entity_poly.pdbx_seq_one_letter_code
_entity_poly.pdbx_strand_id
1 'polypeptide(L)'
;MFSKKLVPLFLAGCLLTSSLPSVVLAAEESDTRAASVDIPATEAAVVTGDTSKEPTADDLERIITIVKSKITIPEELTQFDYNFNTDNYTGAAIWNLNWYAKEDAGRISVSCDQSGNILNFSSYDNKSDKYVPKYFKSELKNKANEFIKKVAPDIAGKIEYVGVTSDGTYSGQYNYQFQRMENGIPMPDNSVTVGVNYQTGEVTSFNSNWLYTVNIPSAEVKITKNEAVGKIGKAVTMKLSYQNAYITDKNGETKIKAFLVYSPDNSYAAVDAKTGEVYTTQNEWIETADTASSKEKADGGAYGNLTKEEETKLVEMKGLITKEEAINAVTGNKSLLLDEHLKSVSASLYKQGVSYRSSKESKYIWNISLSDPREVKDSNSDTYRAYANATVDAATGKLVSFQASVKDYYNMSKQEWEAVKVKYTKEQGQTILENFLKDQIPEKFKYSKLTDNNDSYVIAYKDGKEVYGGYDYNYNRINAGIEYSFNSIYGAVDGVTGKIYSYSYYWDNEVTFESPKNIINAQKAFDAYIGNKGYHLVYEINNIHTINNSSAKRIIKTDAYSVDNEVRLVYRTDISPNYISPFTGKQLNYDGEEYADPDRMFYYSDISDNASNRNIRLLAEIGIGFKGGEFIPDKAVTTKELTEFLNEAGIYYKSNKYKLKNDDSTLARIDAAKISVQILGYESIAKLTGIYSTNFKDISEISDTNLGYAALAQGLNLVTSNKDNEYRPNDKLTRAEAADMLIGMLSAEE
;
A
#
# COMPACT_ATOMS: atom_id res chain seq x y z
N MET A 1 51.93 40.76 -58.38
CA MET A 1 51.38 39.53 -59.00
C MET A 1 49.86 39.52 -58.84
N PHE A 2 49.17 38.70 -59.62
CA PHE A 2 47.72 38.44 -59.54
C PHE A 2 47.36 37.78 -58.19
N SER A 3 46.14 37.87 -57.64
CA SER A 3 44.89 38.47 -58.15
C SER A 3 44.03 39.12 -57.02
N LYS A 4 43.31 40.18 -57.41
CA LYS A 4 42.12 40.85 -56.81
C LYS A 4 42.01 40.94 -55.25
N LYS A 5 42.14 42.11 -54.60
CA LYS A 5 41.35 43.38 -54.69
C LYS A 5 39.89 43.22 -54.19
N LEU A 6 39.30 44.11 -53.37
CA LEU A 6 39.66 45.51 -53.03
C LEU A 6 39.15 45.99 -51.63
N VAL A 7 39.86 47.00 -51.11
CA VAL A 7 39.67 47.86 -49.92
C VAL A 7 40.05 49.28 -50.40
N PRO A 8 39.38 50.43 -50.08
CA PRO A 8 38.75 50.82 -48.78
C PRO A 8 37.40 51.58 -48.87
N LEU A 9 36.84 52.04 -47.73
CA LEU A 9 36.68 53.47 -47.33
C LEU A 9 35.90 53.53 -45.97
N PHE A 10 35.96 54.53 -45.07
CA PHE A 10 36.89 55.58 -44.60
C PHE A 10 36.04 56.49 -43.67
N LEU A 11 36.65 57.18 -42.69
CA LEU A 11 36.08 58.18 -41.76
C LEU A 11 35.04 57.62 -40.76
N ALA A 12 35.26 57.66 -39.44
CA ALA A 12 35.62 58.76 -38.51
C ALA A 12 34.38 59.44 -37.90
N GLY A 13 34.30 59.39 -36.57
CA GLY A 13 33.25 60.01 -35.76
C GLY A 13 33.43 59.62 -34.29
N CYS A 14 33.74 60.60 -33.44
CA CYS A 14 33.92 60.38 -32.00
C CYS A 14 32.57 60.10 -31.32
N LEU A 15 32.56 59.30 -30.26
CA LEU A 15 32.26 59.79 -28.90
C LEU A 15 32.38 58.69 -27.83
N LEU A 16 33.01 59.12 -26.73
CA LEU A 16 33.22 58.51 -25.42
C LEU A 16 32.15 57.51 -24.94
N THR A 17 32.58 56.33 -24.49
CA THR A 17 32.67 55.98 -23.06
C THR A 17 33.61 54.78 -22.86
N SER A 18 34.33 54.74 -21.73
CA SER A 18 35.37 53.73 -21.44
C SER A 18 34.79 52.46 -20.83
N SER A 19 35.26 51.31 -21.31
CA SER A 19 35.08 49.99 -20.72
C SER A 19 35.77 49.84 -19.35
N LEU A 20 35.06 49.30 -18.35
CA LEU A 20 35.63 48.51 -17.25
C LEU A 20 34.59 47.43 -16.81
N PRO A 21 35.02 46.33 -16.17
CA PRO A 21 34.23 45.10 -16.07
C PRO A 21 33.15 45.14 -14.98
N SER A 22 32.08 44.37 -15.18
CA SER A 22 30.99 44.21 -14.23
C SER A 22 31.46 43.57 -12.93
N VAL A 23 31.49 44.36 -11.85
CA VAL A 23 31.75 43.90 -10.47
C VAL A 23 30.46 43.98 -9.65
N VAL A 24 30.35 43.05 -8.71
CA VAL A 24 29.32 42.89 -7.68
C VAL A 24 28.90 44.21 -7.01
N LEU A 25 27.58 44.41 -6.91
CA LEU A 25 26.88 45.23 -5.91
C LEU A 25 25.68 44.38 -5.48
N ALA A 26 25.47 43.98 -4.22
CA ALA A 26 25.42 44.77 -2.98
C ALA A 26 24.32 45.84 -3.05
N ALA A 27 23.15 45.51 -2.48
CA ALA A 27 22.11 46.48 -2.16
C ALA A 27 22.17 46.74 -0.66
N GLU A 28 22.43 47.99 -0.27
CA GLU A 28 22.43 48.43 1.13
C GLU A 28 21.01 48.68 1.67
N GLU A 29 20.93 48.72 2.99
CA GLU A 29 19.74 49.01 3.78
C GLU A 29 19.19 50.41 3.49
N SER A 30 17.86 50.58 3.61
CA SER A 30 17.30 51.86 4.01
C SER A 30 16.27 51.64 5.11
N ASP A 31 16.51 52.28 6.26
CA ASP A 31 15.67 52.23 7.44
C ASP A 31 14.30 52.87 7.17
N THR A 32 13.25 52.06 7.29
CA THR A 32 11.93 52.56 7.66
C THR A 32 11.38 51.77 8.84
N ARG A 33 11.64 52.28 10.06
CA ARG A 33 10.87 52.04 11.28
C ARG A 33 9.36 51.86 10.99
N ALA A 34 8.92 50.61 10.88
CA ALA A 34 7.54 50.23 11.17
C ALA A 34 7.43 50.08 12.69
N ALA A 35 6.41 50.72 13.29
CA ALA A 35 6.25 50.74 14.74
C ALA A 35 6.09 49.33 15.32
N SER A 36 6.70 49.10 16.48
CA SER A 36 6.37 47.98 17.36
C SER A 36 4.91 48.11 17.79
N VAL A 37 4.01 47.45 17.08
CA VAL A 37 2.71 47.09 17.62
C VAL A 37 2.97 45.90 18.53
N ASP A 38 2.91 46.12 19.84
CA ASP A 38 2.88 45.06 20.83
C ASP A 38 1.61 44.22 20.60
N ILE A 39 1.74 43.18 19.76
CA ILE A 39 0.82 42.05 19.81
C ILE A 39 1.21 41.31 21.09
N PRO A 40 0.34 41.26 22.11
CA PRO A 40 0.68 40.53 23.32
C PRO A 40 0.91 39.07 22.92
N ALA A 41 2.08 38.55 23.26
CA ALA A 41 2.30 37.12 23.24
C ALA A 41 1.30 36.52 24.24
N THR A 42 0.19 35.98 23.72
CA THR A 42 -0.63 35.05 24.49
C THR A 42 0.27 33.90 24.86
N GLU A 43 0.68 33.86 26.12
CA GLU A 43 1.40 32.73 26.70
C GLU A 43 0.63 31.47 26.34
N ALA A 44 1.22 30.65 25.47
CA ALA A 44 0.74 29.30 25.26
C ALA A 44 0.85 28.61 26.62
N ALA A 45 -0.30 28.42 27.28
CA ALA A 45 -0.34 27.82 28.59
C ALA A 45 0.30 26.43 28.51
N VAL A 46 1.47 26.29 29.12
CA VAL A 46 2.18 25.01 29.22
C VAL A 46 1.38 24.14 30.19
N VAL A 47 0.39 23.43 29.66
CA VAL A 47 -0.36 22.43 30.41
C VAL A 47 0.47 21.15 30.47
N THR A 48 1.42 21.13 31.40
CA THR A 48 2.02 19.90 31.88
C THR A 48 1.10 19.25 32.91
N GLY A 49 0.46 18.15 32.54
CA GLY A 49 -0.14 17.23 33.52
C GLY A 49 -1.50 16.64 33.15
N ASP A 50 -1.53 15.31 33.23
CA ASP A 50 -2.71 14.43 33.38
C ASP A 50 -3.52 14.13 32.10
N THR A 51 -3.13 13.04 31.43
CA THR A 51 -3.77 12.45 30.24
C THR A 51 -5.06 11.67 30.54
N SER A 52 -5.53 11.63 31.80
CA SER A 52 -6.63 10.76 32.24
C SER A 52 -8.01 11.41 32.38
N LYS A 53 -8.17 12.68 31.99
CA LYS A 53 -9.45 13.39 32.15
C LYS A 53 -10.49 12.99 31.11
N GLU A 54 -11.66 12.55 31.60
CA GLU A 54 -12.90 12.41 30.84
C GLU A 54 -13.21 13.69 30.04
N PRO A 55 -13.68 13.57 28.79
CA PRO A 55 -13.95 14.71 27.93
C PRO A 55 -15.16 15.51 28.42
N THR A 56 -15.06 16.83 28.50
CA THR A 56 -16.18 17.70 28.87
C THR A 56 -16.91 18.29 27.66
N ALA A 57 -18.12 18.83 27.87
CA ALA A 57 -18.84 19.58 26.84
C ALA A 57 -18.07 20.86 26.44
N ASP A 58 -17.45 21.54 27.42
CA ASP A 58 -16.62 22.74 27.20
C ASP A 58 -15.38 22.41 26.36
N ASP A 59 -14.76 21.24 26.55
CA ASP A 59 -13.68 20.75 25.70
C ASP A 59 -14.13 20.51 24.26
N LEU A 60 -15.29 19.87 24.06
CA LEU A 60 -15.85 19.65 22.73
C LEU A 60 -16.19 20.97 22.04
N GLU A 61 -16.80 21.94 22.74
CA GLU A 61 -17.11 23.26 22.19
C GLU A 61 -15.84 24.02 21.80
N ARG A 62 -14.81 24.01 22.67
CA ARG A 62 -13.49 24.58 22.39
C ARG A 62 -12.86 23.93 21.15
N ILE A 63 -12.85 22.61 21.07
CA ILE A 63 -12.24 21.85 19.97
C ILE A 63 -12.99 22.09 18.64
N ILE A 64 -14.33 22.07 18.63
CA ILE A 64 -15.14 22.41 17.45
C ILE A 64 -14.84 23.85 16.99
N THR A 65 -14.73 24.80 17.93
CA THR A 65 -14.42 26.20 17.63
C THR A 65 -13.03 26.35 17.00
N ILE A 66 -12.01 25.69 17.55
CA ILE A 66 -10.65 25.70 16.99
C ILE A 66 -10.66 25.09 15.59
N VAL A 67 -11.29 23.93 15.40
CA VAL A 67 -11.35 23.25 14.08
C VAL A 67 -12.09 24.11 13.05
N LYS A 68 -13.25 24.69 13.38
CA LYS A 68 -14.01 25.58 12.48
C LYS A 68 -13.32 26.92 12.18
N SER A 69 -12.35 27.35 13.00
CA SER A 69 -11.49 28.48 12.64
C SER A 69 -10.45 28.13 11.56
N LYS A 70 -10.04 26.86 11.51
CA LYS A 70 -9.02 26.32 10.59
C LYS A 70 -9.63 25.80 9.28
N ILE A 71 -10.79 25.15 9.31
CA ILE A 71 -11.47 24.58 8.13
C ILE A 71 -12.89 25.11 7.95
N THR A 72 -13.35 25.16 6.70
CA THR A 72 -14.73 25.52 6.36
C THR A 72 -15.59 24.27 6.34
N ILE A 73 -16.75 24.29 7.02
CA ILE A 73 -17.77 23.24 6.94
C ILE A 73 -18.89 23.74 6.01
N PRO A 74 -19.19 23.06 4.89
CA PRO A 74 -20.28 23.43 3.98
C PRO A 74 -21.67 23.37 4.66
N GLU A 75 -22.60 24.23 4.23
CA GLU A 75 -23.93 24.38 4.85
C GLU A 75 -24.82 23.14 4.67
N GLU A 76 -24.56 22.32 3.64
CA GLU A 76 -25.25 21.06 3.38
C GLU A 76 -24.93 19.95 4.41
N LEU A 77 -23.81 20.05 5.14
CA LEU A 77 -23.40 19.06 6.15
C LEU A 77 -24.11 19.32 7.49
N THR A 78 -25.44 19.17 7.45
CA THR A 78 -26.35 19.49 8.55
C THR A 78 -26.36 18.48 9.70
N GLN A 79 -25.69 17.34 9.59
CA GLN A 79 -25.55 16.35 10.66
C GLN A 79 -24.15 16.42 11.26
N PHE A 80 -24.04 16.13 12.55
CA PHE A 80 -22.79 16.15 13.30
C PHE A 80 -22.74 14.99 14.29
N ASP A 81 -21.60 14.31 14.32
CA ASP A 81 -21.27 13.24 15.28
C ASP A 81 -19.81 13.39 15.73
N TYR A 82 -19.48 12.87 16.90
CA TYR A 82 -18.13 12.92 17.46
C TYR A 82 -17.79 11.67 18.26
N ASN A 83 -16.51 11.34 18.33
CA ASN A 83 -15.98 10.45 19.35
C ASN A 83 -14.69 11.03 19.96
N PHE A 84 -14.41 10.62 21.18
CA PHE A 84 -13.18 10.91 21.90
C PHE A 84 -12.51 9.58 22.21
N ASN A 85 -11.22 9.47 21.91
CA ASN A 85 -10.48 8.21 22.04
C ASN A 85 -9.17 8.43 22.81
N THR A 86 -9.05 7.77 23.97
CA THR A 86 -7.85 7.67 24.81
C THR A 86 -7.09 6.35 24.61
N ASP A 87 -7.70 5.35 23.97
CA ASP A 87 -7.16 3.99 23.77
C ASP A 87 -6.17 3.93 22.59
N ASN A 88 -5.28 4.93 22.50
CA ASN A 88 -4.21 4.97 21.51
C ASN A 88 -2.88 4.60 22.18
N TYR A 89 -2.11 3.73 21.53
CA TYR A 89 -0.79 3.27 21.98
C TYR A 89 0.23 4.39 22.25
N THR A 90 -0.01 5.59 21.73
CA THR A 90 0.81 6.79 21.93
C THR A 90 0.43 7.63 23.16
N GLY A 91 -0.58 7.22 23.93
CA GLY A 91 -1.05 7.92 25.14
C GLY A 91 -1.74 9.28 24.90
N ALA A 92 -1.81 9.75 23.65
CA ALA A 92 -2.46 11.00 23.27
C ALA A 92 -3.95 10.79 23.00
N ALA A 93 -4.80 11.55 23.70
CA ALA A 93 -6.23 11.54 23.47
C ALA A 93 -6.59 12.33 22.20
N ILE A 94 -7.44 11.73 21.36
CA ILE A 94 -7.84 12.26 20.05
C ILE A 94 -9.34 12.50 20.02
N TRP A 95 -9.73 13.69 19.56
CA TRP A 95 -11.10 14.01 19.15
C TRP A 95 -11.28 13.70 17.66
N ASN A 96 -12.29 12.90 17.33
CA ASN A 96 -12.74 12.70 15.96
C ASN A 96 -14.11 13.38 15.78
N LEU A 97 -14.19 14.31 14.84
CA LEU A 97 -15.35 15.15 14.55
C LEU A 97 -15.85 14.83 13.14
N ASN A 98 -17.13 14.56 12.96
CA ASN A 98 -17.72 14.17 11.68
C ASN A 98 -18.92 15.06 11.35
N TRP A 99 -18.88 15.74 10.21
CA TRP A 99 -20.01 16.46 9.63
C TRP A 99 -20.47 15.74 8.37
N TYR A 100 -21.77 15.54 8.19
CA TYR A 100 -22.29 14.77 7.05
C TYR A 100 -23.66 15.27 6.57
N ALA A 101 -23.96 15.00 5.30
CA ALA A 101 -25.27 15.24 4.71
C ALA A 101 -26.28 14.17 5.14
N LYS A 102 -27.58 14.48 5.12
CA LYS A 102 -28.65 13.54 5.55
C LYS A 102 -28.87 12.34 4.64
N GLU A 103 -28.39 12.40 3.40
CA GLU A 103 -28.64 11.40 2.35
C GLU A 103 -27.31 10.82 1.81
N ASP A 104 -26.28 10.71 2.66
CA ASP A 104 -24.91 10.26 2.31
C ASP A 104 -24.24 10.99 1.13
N ALA A 105 -24.73 12.19 0.79
CA ALA A 105 -24.23 13.01 -0.32
C ALA A 105 -22.82 13.59 -0.09
N GLY A 106 -22.28 13.52 1.14
CA GLY A 106 -20.93 13.98 1.47
C GLY A 106 -20.66 14.02 2.97
N ARG A 107 -19.37 14.06 3.34
CA ARG A 107 -18.89 14.14 4.72
C ARG A 107 -17.54 14.85 4.84
N ILE A 108 -17.31 15.49 5.99
CA ILE A 108 -16.00 15.94 6.45
C ILE A 108 -15.69 15.24 7.77
N SER A 109 -14.53 14.60 7.87
CA SER A 109 -14.00 13.99 9.10
C SER A 109 -12.71 14.68 9.50
N VAL A 110 -12.57 15.00 10.79
CA VAL A 110 -11.36 15.62 11.38
C VAL A 110 -10.94 14.86 12.62
N SER A 111 -9.65 14.51 12.71
CA SER A 111 -9.01 14.03 13.93
C SER A 111 -8.06 15.10 14.46
N CYS A 112 -8.14 15.45 15.73
CA CYS A 112 -7.25 16.42 16.37
C CYS A 112 -6.89 16.04 17.81
N ASP A 113 -5.75 16.53 18.29
CA ASP A 113 -5.33 16.37 19.68
C ASP A 113 -6.12 17.27 20.65
N GLN A 114 -5.85 17.17 21.95
CA GLN A 114 -6.47 18.00 22.99
C GLN A 114 -6.17 19.51 22.86
N SER A 115 -5.13 19.89 22.11
CA SER A 115 -4.78 21.30 21.81
C SER A 115 -5.52 21.83 20.57
N GLY A 116 -6.19 20.97 19.80
CA GLY A 116 -6.84 21.33 18.53
C GLY A 116 -5.84 21.39 17.36
N ASN A 117 -4.71 20.68 17.46
CA ASN A 117 -3.83 20.43 16.32
C ASN A 117 -4.46 19.36 15.45
N ILE A 118 -4.74 19.68 14.19
CA ILE A 118 -5.35 18.75 13.25
C ILE A 118 -4.30 17.72 12.86
N LEU A 119 -4.59 16.44 13.11
CA LEU A 119 -3.76 15.29 12.75
C LEU A 119 -4.25 14.67 11.45
N ASN A 120 -5.58 14.64 11.25
CA ASN A 120 -6.21 14.15 10.03
C ASN A 120 -7.39 15.04 9.66
N PHE A 121 -7.55 15.31 8.36
CA PHE A 121 -8.75 15.89 7.77
C PHE A 121 -9.03 15.14 6.47
N SER A 122 -10.29 14.81 6.23
CA SER A 122 -10.76 14.29 4.94
C SER A 122 -12.12 14.87 4.61
N SER A 123 -12.27 15.30 3.36
CA SER A 123 -13.54 15.70 2.75
C SER A 123 -13.86 14.72 1.63
N TYR A 124 -15.06 14.16 1.67
CA TYR A 124 -15.58 13.23 0.68
C TYR A 124 -16.92 13.73 0.17
N ASP A 125 -17.05 13.85 -1.14
CA ASP A 125 -18.29 14.19 -1.84
C ASP A 125 -18.72 12.97 -2.66
N ASN A 126 -19.97 12.54 -2.52
CA ASN A 126 -20.50 11.32 -3.12
C ASN A 126 -21.09 11.56 -4.53
N LYS A 127 -20.88 12.76 -5.10
CA LYS A 127 -21.43 13.15 -6.42
C LYS A 127 -20.74 12.48 -7.62
N SER A 128 -19.51 11.95 -7.49
CA SER A 128 -18.85 11.21 -8.57
C SER A 128 -17.68 10.33 -8.08
N ASP A 129 -17.68 9.06 -8.44
CA ASP A 129 -16.51 8.16 -8.35
C ASP A 129 -15.46 8.40 -9.46
N LYS A 130 -15.68 9.42 -10.31
CA LYS A 130 -14.87 9.71 -11.50
C LYS A 130 -14.36 11.13 -11.51
N TYR A 131 -13.06 11.26 -11.80
CA TYR A 131 -12.33 12.50 -11.72
C TYR A 131 -11.60 12.80 -13.04
N VAL A 132 -11.91 13.94 -13.63
CA VAL A 132 -11.25 14.50 -14.81
C VAL A 132 -10.06 15.36 -14.36
N PRO A 133 -8.81 15.06 -14.79
CA PRO A 133 -7.68 15.94 -14.49
C PRO A 133 -7.87 17.29 -15.19
N LYS A 134 -8.06 18.36 -14.40
CA LYS A 134 -8.19 19.74 -14.90
C LYS A 134 -6.92 20.56 -14.62
N TYR A 135 -6.23 20.28 -13.52
CA TYR A 135 -4.97 20.92 -13.11
C TYR A 135 -3.77 19.98 -13.13
N PHE A 136 -2.57 20.55 -13.29
CA PHE A 136 -1.29 19.87 -13.12
C PHE A 136 -0.83 19.84 -11.64
N LYS A 137 0.03 18.86 -11.31
CA LYS A 137 0.80 18.75 -10.06
C LYS A 137 1.52 20.05 -9.68
N SER A 138 2.02 20.79 -10.68
CA SER A 138 2.71 22.07 -10.47
C SER A 138 1.76 23.21 -10.08
N GLU A 139 0.53 23.22 -10.60
CA GLU A 139 -0.48 24.26 -10.36
C GLU A 139 -1.06 24.17 -8.94
N LEU A 140 -1.23 22.96 -8.41
CA LEU A 140 -1.89 22.73 -7.11
C LEU A 140 -0.94 22.63 -5.91
N LYS A 141 0.38 22.54 -6.10
CA LYS A 141 1.37 22.51 -5.00
C LYS A 141 1.22 23.68 -4.02
N ASN A 142 0.90 24.88 -4.53
CA ASN A 142 0.71 26.05 -3.67
C ASN A 142 -0.57 25.94 -2.81
N LYS A 143 -1.61 25.22 -3.25
CA LYS A 143 -2.81 24.97 -2.45
C LYS A 143 -2.52 24.10 -1.23
N ALA A 144 -1.69 23.07 -1.39
CA ALA A 144 -1.18 22.29 -0.27
C ALA A 144 -0.42 23.17 0.74
N ASN A 145 0.53 23.99 0.27
CA ASN A 145 1.29 24.93 1.12
C ASN A 145 0.42 25.94 1.87
N GLU A 146 -0.57 26.54 1.18
CA GLU A 146 -1.54 27.48 1.76
C GLU A 146 -2.38 26.82 2.85
N PHE A 147 -2.79 25.57 2.65
CA PHE A 147 -3.57 24.82 3.62
C PHE A 147 -2.77 24.49 4.89
N ILE A 148 -1.52 24.02 4.76
CA ILE A 148 -0.66 23.74 5.94
C ILE A 148 -0.48 25.01 6.78
N LYS A 149 -0.18 26.16 6.13
CA LYS A 149 -0.08 27.46 6.81
C LYS A 149 -1.37 27.87 7.53
N LYS A 150 -2.54 27.42 7.07
CA LYS A 150 -3.84 27.71 7.69
C LYS A 150 -4.13 26.80 8.89
N VAL A 151 -3.85 25.50 8.79
CA VAL A 151 -4.24 24.52 9.83
C VAL A 151 -3.18 24.27 10.90
N ALA A 152 -1.90 24.45 10.56
CA ALA A 152 -0.74 24.26 11.41
C ALA A 152 0.36 25.31 11.10
N PRO A 153 0.09 26.62 11.33
CA PRO A 153 1.02 27.71 11.03
C PRO A 153 2.38 27.59 11.74
N ASP A 154 2.37 26.98 12.91
CA ASP A 154 3.49 26.71 13.82
C ASP A 154 4.48 25.66 13.30
N ILE A 155 4.05 24.73 12.45
CA ILE A 155 4.93 23.76 11.78
C ILE A 155 5.29 24.18 10.35
N ALA A 156 4.55 25.11 9.75
CA ALA A 156 4.69 25.49 8.34
C ALA A 156 6.06 26.11 7.97
N GLY A 157 6.82 26.61 8.95
CA GLY A 157 8.21 27.06 8.78
C GLY A 157 9.28 25.97 8.91
N LYS A 158 8.87 24.74 9.27
CA LYS A 158 9.73 23.59 9.56
C LYS A 158 9.53 22.41 8.59
N ILE A 159 8.92 22.65 7.43
CA ILE A 159 8.66 21.61 6.43
C ILE A 159 9.46 21.80 5.14
N GLU A 160 9.91 20.70 4.55
CA GLU A 160 10.43 20.62 3.20
C GLU A 160 9.46 19.79 2.34
N TYR A 161 9.24 20.23 1.10
CA TYR A 161 8.48 19.46 0.12
C TYR A 161 9.33 18.31 -0.44
N VAL A 162 8.82 17.08 -0.31
CA VAL A 162 9.49 15.85 -0.76
C VAL A 162 9.10 15.48 -2.19
N GLY A 163 7.80 15.42 -2.47
CA GLY A 163 7.28 14.86 -3.72
C GLY A 163 5.76 14.93 -3.81
N VAL A 164 5.20 14.40 -4.89
CA VAL A 164 3.75 14.36 -5.11
C VAL A 164 3.32 13.08 -5.81
N THR A 165 2.49 12.27 -5.14
CA THR A 165 1.95 11.04 -5.72
C THR A 165 0.53 11.23 -6.24
N SER A 166 0.09 10.30 -7.08
CA SER A 166 -1.28 10.13 -7.53
C SER A 166 -1.57 8.63 -7.50
N ASP A 167 -2.56 8.19 -6.73
CA ASP A 167 -2.86 6.75 -6.56
C ASP A 167 -3.76 6.25 -7.71
N GLY A 168 -3.42 6.64 -8.93
CA GLY A 168 -4.18 6.41 -10.15
C GLY A 168 -5.51 7.19 -10.21
N THR A 169 -6.31 6.81 -11.20
CA THR A 169 -7.56 7.46 -11.62
C THR A 169 -8.70 7.44 -10.60
N TYR A 170 -8.67 6.51 -9.65
CA TYR A 170 -9.69 6.36 -8.60
C TYR A 170 -9.47 7.32 -7.41
N SER A 171 -8.28 7.92 -7.29
CA SER A 171 -7.93 8.76 -6.14
C SER A 171 -8.49 10.18 -6.21
N GLY A 172 -8.65 10.74 -7.42
CA GLY A 172 -9.17 12.09 -7.64
C GLY A 172 -8.27 13.24 -7.18
N GLN A 173 -7.12 12.95 -6.55
CA GLN A 173 -6.27 13.93 -5.88
C GLN A 173 -4.78 13.69 -6.15
N TYR A 174 -4.01 14.78 -6.08
CA TYR A 174 -2.56 14.74 -5.95
C TYR A 174 -2.19 14.83 -4.47
N ASN A 175 -1.40 13.88 -3.97
CA ASN A 175 -0.93 13.82 -2.59
C ASN A 175 0.44 14.50 -2.47
N TYR A 176 0.48 15.75 -2.03
CA TYR A 176 1.72 16.49 -1.80
C TYR A 176 2.34 16.08 -0.46
N GLN A 177 3.55 15.55 -0.51
CA GLN A 177 4.28 15.04 0.64
C GLN A 177 5.32 16.05 1.12
N PHE A 178 5.38 16.24 2.44
CA PHE A 178 6.30 17.13 3.13
C PHE A 178 6.94 16.42 4.31
N GLN A 179 8.23 16.65 4.55
CA GLN A 179 8.95 16.13 5.71
C GLN A 179 9.36 17.27 6.63
N ARG A 180 9.52 16.99 7.91
CA ARG A 180 10.06 17.92 8.90
C ARG A 180 11.53 18.17 8.64
N MET A 181 11.95 19.42 8.80
CA MET A 181 13.33 19.87 8.79
C MET A 181 13.68 20.47 10.14
N GLU A 182 14.79 20.03 10.72
CA GLU A 182 15.37 20.65 11.91
C GLU A 182 16.86 20.85 11.65
N ASN A 183 17.43 22.00 12.00
CA ASN A 183 18.86 22.30 11.78
C ASN A 183 19.37 22.07 10.32
N GLY A 184 18.48 22.11 9.32
CA GLY A 184 18.81 21.80 7.92
C GLY A 184 18.93 20.30 7.58
N ILE A 185 18.55 19.41 8.50
CA ILE A 185 18.57 17.96 8.34
C ILE A 185 17.12 17.45 8.30
N PRO A 186 16.77 16.55 7.36
CA PRO A 186 15.42 16.01 7.25
C PRO A 186 15.10 15.03 8.37
N MET A 187 13.82 14.95 8.72
CA MET A 187 13.24 13.99 9.64
C MET A 187 12.08 13.26 8.94
N PRO A 188 12.36 12.29 8.05
CA PRO A 188 11.34 11.69 7.17
C PRO A 188 10.19 11.00 7.93
N ASP A 189 10.49 10.46 9.11
CA ASP A 189 9.51 9.83 9.99
C ASP A 189 8.46 10.83 10.53
N ASN A 190 8.70 12.14 10.40
CA ASN A 190 7.79 13.20 10.83
C ASN A 190 7.37 14.05 9.63
N SER A 191 6.16 13.83 9.14
CA SER A 191 5.71 14.29 7.83
C SER A 191 4.29 14.86 7.86
N VAL A 192 3.97 15.57 6.77
CA VAL A 192 2.64 16.08 6.44
C VAL A 192 2.34 15.69 5.00
N THR A 193 1.17 15.12 4.74
CA THR A 193 0.67 14.85 3.38
C THR A 193 -0.63 15.62 3.16
N VAL A 194 -0.78 16.26 2.01
CA VAL A 194 -1.99 17.01 1.65
C VAL A 194 -2.51 16.56 0.30
N GLY A 195 -3.71 15.99 0.26
CA GLY A 195 -4.42 15.66 -0.97
C GLY A 195 -5.17 16.88 -1.50
N VAL A 196 -4.87 17.27 -2.74
CA VAL A 196 -5.61 18.32 -3.47
C VAL A 196 -6.27 17.71 -4.69
N ASN A 197 -7.58 17.86 -4.80
CA ASN A 197 -8.37 17.32 -5.90
C ASN A 197 -7.92 17.92 -7.24
N TYR A 198 -7.56 17.08 -8.20
CA TYR A 198 -6.99 17.55 -9.48
C TYR A 198 -8.03 18.08 -10.48
N GLN A 199 -9.32 17.97 -10.15
CA GLN A 199 -10.44 18.49 -10.93
C GLN A 199 -10.92 19.85 -10.41
N THR A 200 -11.10 19.99 -9.09
CA THR A 200 -11.63 21.22 -8.45
C THR A 200 -10.53 22.15 -7.95
N GLY A 201 -9.35 21.61 -7.60
CA GLY A 201 -8.26 22.35 -6.95
C GLY A 201 -8.45 22.55 -5.45
N GLU A 202 -9.46 21.90 -4.86
CA GLU A 202 -9.76 21.97 -3.43
C GLU A 202 -8.97 20.93 -2.63
N VAL A 203 -8.69 21.23 -1.35
CA VAL A 203 -8.02 20.29 -0.45
C VAL A 203 -9.03 19.27 0.05
N THR A 204 -8.84 18.02 -0.34
CA THR A 204 -9.70 16.87 0.01
C THR A 204 -9.14 16.06 1.16
N SER A 205 -7.84 16.12 1.44
CA SER A 205 -7.26 15.46 2.62
C SER A 205 -6.02 16.15 3.16
N PHE A 206 -5.78 15.96 4.45
CA PHE A 206 -4.55 16.34 5.15
C PHE A 206 -4.27 15.27 6.20
N ASN A 207 -3.03 14.80 6.26
CA ASN A 207 -2.56 13.87 7.28
C ASN A 207 -1.24 14.38 7.84
N SER A 208 -1.08 14.31 9.15
CA SER A 208 0.12 14.72 9.86
C SER A 208 0.37 13.78 11.02
N ASN A 209 1.57 13.19 11.06
CA ASN A 209 2.06 12.45 12.22
C ASN A 209 2.99 13.32 13.10
N TRP A 210 2.88 14.65 13.00
CA TRP A 210 3.83 15.59 13.60
C TRP A 210 3.93 15.45 15.12
N LEU A 211 5.16 15.33 15.63
CA LEU A 211 5.42 15.22 17.05
C LEU A 211 5.82 16.58 17.62
N TYR A 212 4.87 17.25 18.28
CA TYR A 212 5.05 18.62 18.80
C TYR A 212 5.98 18.69 20.03
N THR A 213 6.13 17.60 20.78
CA THR A 213 6.77 17.56 22.11
C THR A 213 8.15 16.88 22.14
N VAL A 214 8.66 16.38 21.01
CA VAL A 214 9.95 15.67 20.98
C VAL A 214 11.16 16.62 21.06
N ASN A 215 12.17 16.19 21.81
CA ASN A 215 13.46 16.87 21.89
C ASN A 215 14.33 16.55 20.68
N ILE A 216 14.76 17.56 19.93
CA ILE A 216 15.66 17.39 18.78
C ILE A 216 17.12 17.44 19.26
N PRO A 217 17.93 16.39 19.07
CA PRO A 217 19.33 16.40 19.51
C PRO A 217 20.19 17.29 18.60
N SER A 218 21.38 17.68 19.08
CA SER A 218 22.34 18.48 18.31
C SER A 218 22.63 17.89 16.92
N ALA A 219 22.74 18.75 15.90
CA ALA A 219 23.13 18.40 14.53
C ALA A 219 24.63 18.06 14.36
N GLU A 220 25.41 18.04 15.44
CA GLU A 220 26.83 17.68 15.41
C GLU A 220 27.04 16.24 14.90
N VAL A 221 27.79 16.10 13.81
CA VAL A 221 28.21 14.81 13.22
C VAL A 221 29.69 14.58 13.53
N LYS A 222 30.04 13.40 14.04
CA LYS A 222 31.41 13.00 14.43
C LYS A 222 31.99 11.85 13.61
N ILE A 223 31.16 11.10 12.89
CA ILE A 223 31.61 10.10 11.93
C ILE A 223 31.27 10.52 10.50
N THR A 224 32.13 10.18 9.55
CA THR A 224 31.86 10.43 8.13
C THR A 224 30.86 9.42 7.55
N LYS A 225 30.19 9.81 6.46
CA LYS A 225 29.31 8.91 5.69
C LYS A 225 30.01 7.59 5.31
N ASN A 226 31.29 7.62 4.95
CA ASN A 226 32.05 6.41 4.58
C ASN A 226 32.33 5.50 5.78
N GLU A 227 32.57 6.06 6.97
CA GLU A 227 32.73 5.26 8.20
C GLU A 227 31.40 4.62 8.63
N ALA A 228 30.27 5.31 8.43
CA ALA A 228 28.94 4.76 8.62
C ALA A 228 28.67 3.59 7.65
N VAL A 229 28.97 3.71 6.35
CA VAL A 229 28.89 2.60 5.38
C VAL A 229 29.71 1.38 5.85
N GLY A 230 30.94 1.60 6.31
CA GLY A 230 31.82 0.55 6.84
C GLY A 230 31.37 -0.08 8.16
N LYS A 231 30.39 0.53 8.85
CA LYS A 231 29.70 -0.03 10.03
C LYS A 231 28.44 -0.80 9.62
N ILE A 232 27.58 -0.25 8.76
CA ILE A 232 26.38 -0.94 8.23
C ILE A 232 26.79 -2.23 7.51
N GLY A 233 27.80 -2.19 6.65
CA GLY A 233 28.27 -3.37 5.89
C GLY A 233 28.91 -4.49 6.73
N LYS A 234 28.97 -4.34 8.07
CA LYS A 234 29.33 -5.40 9.02
C LYS A 234 28.13 -5.97 9.77
N ALA A 235 26.99 -5.26 9.77
CA ALA A 235 25.78 -5.62 10.48
C ALA A 235 24.65 -6.10 9.53
N VAL A 236 24.71 -5.72 8.25
CA VAL A 236 23.74 -6.09 7.21
C VAL A 236 24.42 -6.90 6.12
N THR A 237 23.82 -8.04 5.78
CA THR A 237 24.21 -8.88 4.64
C THR A 237 23.12 -8.88 3.58
N MET A 238 23.47 -8.71 2.31
CA MET A 238 22.49 -8.86 1.24
C MET A 238 22.17 -10.33 0.98
N LYS A 239 20.98 -10.78 1.39
CA LYS A 239 20.43 -12.11 1.16
C LYS A 239 19.86 -12.22 -0.26
N LEU A 240 20.26 -13.25 -1.00
CA LEU A 240 19.66 -13.61 -2.28
C LEU A 240 18.37 -14.42 -2.02
N SER A 241 17.25 -13.97 -2.56
CA SER A 241 15.96 -14.65 -2.44
C SER A 241 15.13 -14.52 -3.71
N TYR A 242 14.05 -15.31 -3.81
CA TYR A 242 13.03 -15.14 -4.83
C TYR A 242 11.87 -14.26 -4.35
N GLN A 243 11.39 -13.36 -5.21
CA GLN A 243 10.18 -12.56 -5.05
C GLN A 243 9.17 -12.88 -6.16
N ASN A 244 7.88 -12.59 -5.95
CA ASN A 244 6.81 -12.94 -6.88
C ASN A 244 6.32 -11.76 -7.71
N ALA A 245 6.37 -11.92 -9.04
CA ALA A 245 5.66 -11.09 -9.99
C ALA A 245 4.52 -11.90 -10.64
N TYR A 246 3.38 -11.26 -10.88
CA TYR A 246 2.22 -11.87 -11.51
C TYR A 246 2.10 -11.40 -12.95
N ILE A 247 2.31 -12.30 -13.91
CA ILE A 247 2.30 -11.98 -15.34
C ILE A 247 1.01 -12.48 -15.97
N THR A 248 0.12 -11.56 -16.33
CA THR A 248 -1.11 -11.87 -17.06
C THR A 248 -0.86 -11.83 -18.56
N ASP A 249 -1.16 -12.93 -19.26
CA ASP A 249 -1.00 -13.00 -20.71
C ASP A 249 -2.19 -12.39 -21.49
N LYS A 250 -2.09 -12.39 -22.83
CA LYS A 250 -3.10 -11.82 -23.73
C LYS A 250 -4.48 -12.50 -23.65
N ASN A 251 -4.56 -13.70 -23.06
CA ASN A 251 -5.79 -14.47 -22.86
C ASN A 251 -6.36 -14.30 -21.44
N GLY A 252 -5.76 -13.44 -20.62
CA GLY A 252 -6.11 -13.25 -19.20
C GLY A 252 -5.53 -14.32 -18.27
N GLU A 253 -4.56 -15.12 -18.72
CA GLU A 253 -3.96 -16.17 -17.87
C GLU A 253 -2.82 -15.58 -17.03
N THR A 254 -3.01 -15.54 -15.71
CA THR A 254 -2.00 -15.04 -14.77
C THR A 254 -1.07 -16.19 -14.35
N LYS A 255 0.23 -16.02 -14.60
CA LYS A 255 1.30 -16.96 -14.23
C LYS A 255 2.24 -16.32 -13.21
N ILE A 256 2.81 -17.15 -12.33
CA ILE A 256 3.72 -16.69 -11.28
C ILE A 256 5.17 -16.75 -11.80
N LYS A 257 5.85 -15.61 -11.82
CA LYS A 257 7.29 -15.51 -12.07
C LYS A 257 7.99 -15.25 -10.73
N ALA A 258 8.79 -16.21 -10.30
CA ALA A 258 9.72 -16.04 -9.20
C ALA A 258 11.01 -15.38 -9.72
N PHE A 259 11.18 -14.08 -9.49
CA PHE A 259 12.35 -13.30 -9.87
C PHE A 259 13.36 -13.19 -8.73
N LEU A 260 14.64 -13.09 -9.05
CA LEU A 260 15.71 -13.04 -8.04
C LEU A 260 15.98 -11.61 -7.58
N VAL A 261 16.12 -11.43 -6.27
CA VAL A 261 16.53 -10.16 -5.65
C VAL A 261 17.65 -10.39 -4.64
N TYR A 262 18.55 -9.43 -4.52
CA TYR A 262 19.26 -9.19 -3.26
C TYR A 262 18.44 -8.21 -2.43
N SER A 263 18.12 -8.57 -1.19
CA SER A 263 17.54 -7.70 -0.18
C SER A 263 18.38 -7.79 1.10
N PRO A 264 18.43 -6.76 1.95
CA PRO A 264 19.14 -6.86 3.22
C PRO A 264 18.49 -7.92 4.12
N ASP A 265 19.30 -8.66 4.86
CA ASP A 265 18.87 -9.71 5.81
C ASP A 265 18.09 -9.15 7.00
N ASN A 266 18.39 -7.92 7.41
CA ASN A 266 17.52 -7.09 8.25
C ASN A 266 16.85 -5.99 7.41
N SER A 267 15.55 -5.76 7.61
CA SER A 267 14.79 -4.74 6.88
C SER A 267 15.21 -3.31 7.22
N TYR A 268 15.82 -3.08 8.39
CA TYR A 268 16.27 -1.78 8.85
C TYR A 268 17.67 -1.84 9.46
N ALA A 269 18.51 -0.86 9.13
CA ALA A 269 19.75 -0.59 9.85
C ALA A 269 20.13 0.90 9.74
N ALA A 270 20.64 1.44 10.83
CA ALA A 270 21.12 2.82 10.91
C ALA A 270 22.43 2.90 11.72
N VAL A 271 23.15 4.02 11.59
CA VAL A 271 24.35 4.31 12.37
C VAL A 271 24.25 5.68 12.99
N ASP A 272 24.37 5.76 14.32
CA ASP A 272 24.42 7.04 15.03
C ASP A 272 25.59 7.91 14.53
N ALA A 273 25.28 9.14 14.14
CA ALA A 273 26.23 10.04 13.50
C ALA A 273 27.29 10.63 14.45
N LYS A 274 27.19 10.38 15.77
CA LYS A 274 28.09 10.88 16.82
C LYS A 274 28.94 9.79 17.46
N THR A 275 28.35 8.63 17.75
CA THR A 275 28.99 7.49 18.41
C THR A 275 29.45 6.43 17.40
N GLY A 276 28.76 6.34 16.26
CA GLY A 276 28.90 5.22 15.33
C GLY A 276 28.38 3.90 15.87
N GLU A 277 27.50 3.92 16.87
CA GLU A 277 26.69 2.76 17.24
C GLU A 277 25.80 2.35 16.06
N VAL A 278 25.49 1.05 15.93
CA VAL A 278 24.66 0.52 14.85
C VAL A 278 23.32 0.08 15.42
N TYR A 279 22.24 0.69 14.95
CA TYR A 279 20.87 0.31 15.31
C TYR A 279 20.31 -0.64 14.25
N THR A 280 19.60 -1.67 14.72
CA THR A 280 18.96 -2.71 13.90
C THR A 280 17.43 -2.72 14.04
N THR A 281 16.87 -1.75 14.77
CA THR A 281 15.44 -1.52 15.02
C THR A 281 15.21 -0.03 15.29
N GLN A 282 14.00 0.47 15.00
CA GLN A 282 13.48 1.78 15.44
C GLN A 282 12.52 1.65 16.64
N ASN A 283 12.49 0.47 17.27
CA ASN A 283 11.60 0.15 18.37
C ASN A 283 12.41 -0.55 19.46
N GLU A 284 12.41 0.05 20.64
CA GLU A 284 13.03 -0.47 21.85
C GLU A 284 11.94 -0.84 22.86
N TRP A 285 12.11 -1.98 23.52
CA TRP A 285 11.14 -2.49 24.48
C TRP A 285 11.73 -2.46 25.89
N ILE A 286 11.10 -1.69 26.77
CA ILE A 286 11.38 -1.61 28.19
C ILE A 286 10.26 -2.36 28.93
N GLU A 287 10.50 -3.63 29.20
CA GLU A 287 9.60 -4.43 30.03
C GLU A 287 9.86 -4.16 31.51
N THR A 288 8.84 -3.69 32.24
CA THR A 288 8.72 -3.98 33.68
C THR A 288 7.71 -5.12 33.83
N ALA A 289 8.09 -6.19 34.53
CA ALA A 289 7.59 -7.54 34.24
C ALA A 289 6.08 -7.81 34.45
N ASP A 290 5.51 -8.62 33.53
CA ASP A 290 4.22 -9.35 33.54
C ASP A 290 2.93 -8.73 32.95
N THR A 291 2.96 -8.66 31.62
CA THR A 291 1.86 -8.80 30.63
C THR A 291 0.50 -9.37 31.09
N ALA A 292 -0.60 -8.75 30.63
CA ALA A 292 -1.64 -9.43 29.81
C ALA A 292 -2.73 -8.47 29.26
N SER A 293 -3.01 -8.54 27.95
CA SER A 293 -4.10 -7.78 27.31
C SER A 293 -5.35 -8.63 27.04
N SER A 294 -6.53 -8.15 27.45
CA SER A 294 -7.85 -8.74 27.15
C SER A 294 -8.33 -8.52 25.69
N LYS A 295 -9.35 -9.30 25.26
CA LYS A 295 -10.49 -8.81 24.44
C LYS A 295 -11.67 -9.79 24.42
N GLU A 296 -12.89 -9.25 24.40
CA GLU A 296 -14.17 -9.98 24.27
C GLU A 296 -14.71 -9.99 22.82
N LYS A 297 -15.81 -10.72 22.59
CA LYS A 297 -16.46 -10.98 21.30
C LYS A 297 -17.59 -9.98 20.98
N ALA A 298 -18.02 -9.96 19.72
CA ALA A 298 -19.37 -9.58 19.31
C ALA A 298 -19.92 -10.59 18.27
N ASP A 299 -21.25 -10.63 18.11
CA ASP A 299 -22.04 -11.72 17.51
C ASP A 299 -22.54 -11.42 16.07
N GLY A 300 -23.00 -12.45 15.33
CA GLY A 300 -23.40 -12.35 13.92
C GLY A 300 -24.82 -12.84 13.61
N GLY A 301 -25.61 -11.99 12.92
CA GLY A 301 -27.00 -12.29 12.52
C GLY A 301 -27.14 -13.08 11.21
N ALA A 302 -28.26 -13.80 11.07
CA ALA A 302 -28.51 -14.78 9.99
C ALA A 302 -29.42 -14.29 8.85
N TYR A 303 -29.48 -15.08 7.75
CA TYR A 303 -30.62 -15.47 6.89
C TYR A 303 -30.33 -15.46 5.36
N GLY A 304 -30.84 -16.46 4.62
CA GLY A 304 -30.99 -16.41 3.15
C GLY A 304 -30.79 -17.76 2.42
N ASN A 305 -31.70 -18.14 1.51
CA ASN A 305 -31.75 -19.43 0.78
C ASN A 305 -31.73 -19.25 -0.77
N LEU A 306 -31.68 -20.37 -1.52
CA LEU A 306 -31.88 -20.57 -3.00
C LEU A 306 -30.57 -20.58 -3.84
N THR A 307 -30.43 -21.20 -5.04
CA THR A 307 -31.34 -21.91 -5.98
C THR A 307 -30.56 -22.84 -6.96
N LYS A 308 -31.19 -23.91 -7.49
CA LYS A 308 -31.30 -24.32 -8.92
C LYS A 308 -30.11 -24.34 -9.92
N GLU A 309 -28.86 -24.18 -9.50
CA GLU A 309 -27.66 -24.57 -10.29
C GLU A 309 -27.17 -25.99 -9.95
N GLU A 310 -28.10 -26.87 -9.56
CA GLU A 310 -27.81 -28.11 -8.85
C GLU A 310 -27.54 -29.32 -9.78
N GLU A 311 -28.00 -29.26 -11.03
CA GLU A 311 -27.96 -30.42 -11.94
C GLU A 311 -26.63 -30.57 -12.71
N THR A 312 -25.90 -29.49 -12.98
CA THR A 312 -24.61 -29.55 -13.70
C THR A 312 -23.43 -29.99 -12.82
N LYS A 313 -23.52 -29.78 -11.49
CA LYS A 313 -22.46 -30.11 -10.52
C LYS A 313 -22.29 -31.62 -10.25
N LEU A 314 -23.27 -32.45 -10.66
CA LEU A 314 -23.27 -33.90 -10.43
C LEU A 314 -22.19 -34.69 -11.21
N VAL A 315 -21.58 -34.10 -12.24
CA VAL A 315 -20.51 -34.77 -13.01
C VAL A 315 -19.14 -34.60 -12.34
N GLU A 316 -18.87 -33.44 -11.74
CA GLU A 316 -17.59 -33.14 -11.07
C GLU A 316 -17.37 -33.98 -9.79
N MET A 317 -18.45 -34.47 -9.15
CA MET A 317 -18.37 -35.21 -7.89
C MET A 317 -17.87 -36.66 -8.01
N LYS A 318 -17.86 -37.28 -9.21
CA LYS A 318 -17.56 -38.71 -9.37
C LYS A 318 -16.10 -39.11 -9.14
N GLY A 319 -15.18 -38.15 -9.15
CA GLY A 319 -13.75 -38.36 -8.92
C GLY A 319 -13.28 -37.99 -7.50
N LEU A 320 -14.21 -37.74 -6.57
CA LEU A 320 -13.90 -37.27 -5.23
C LEU A 320 -14.11 -38.37 -4.18
N ILE A 321 -13.28 -38.36 -3.15
CA ILE A 321 -13.47 -39.17 -1.93
C ILE A 321 -14.78 -38.79 -1.24
N THR A 322 -15.40 -39.77 -0.61
CA THR A 322 -16.61 -39.58 0.19
C THR A 322 -16.35 -38.78 1.47
N LYS A 323 -17.43 -38.25 2.05
CA LYS A 323 -17.41 -37.61 3.37
C LYS A 323 -16.80 -38.51 4.45
N GLU A 324 -17.10 -39.81 4.40
CA GLU A 324 -16.63 -40.79 5.39
C GLU A 324 -15.13 -41.06 5.25
N GLU A 325 -14.63 -41.21 4.01
CA GLU A 325 -13.19 -41.33 3.73
C GLU A 325 -12.43 -40.07 4.16
N ALA A 326 -12.98 -38.87 3.90
CA ALA A 326 -12.38 -37.60 4.33
C ALA A 326 -12.34 -37.47 5.86
N ILE A 327 -13.43 -37.80 6.57
CA ILE A 327 -13.45 -37.82 8.04
C ILE A 327 -12.43 -38.83 8.56
N ASN A 328 -12.38 -40.04 7.99
CA ASN A 328 -11.45 -41.09 8.39
C ASN A 328 -9.97 -40.72 8.11
N ALA A 329 -9.68 -39.94 7.08
CA ALA A 329 -8.34 -39.40 6.82
C ALA A 329 -7.85 -38.46 7.94
N VAL A 330 -8.76 -37.88 8.71
CA VAL A 330 -8.45 -37.09 9.93
C VAL A 330 -8.51 -37.99 11.16
N THR A 331 -9.66 -38.62 11.45
CA THR A 331 -9.88 -39.37 12.71
C THR A 331 -9.06 -40.65 12.83
N GLY A 332 -8.68 -41.26 11.71
CA GLY A 332 -7.80 -42.42 11.66
C GLY A 332 -6.30 -42.07 11.73
N ASN A 333 -5.94 -40.78 11.61
CA ASN A 333 -4.55 -40.34 11.54
C ASN A 333 -3.92 -40.24 12.94
N LYS A 334 -3.22 -41.31 13.32
CA LYS A 334 -2.55 -41.46 14.63
C LYS A 334 -1.45 -40.43 14.91
N SER A 335 -1.03 -39.63 13.94
CA SER A 335 -0.03 -38.58 14.14
C SER A 335 -0.64 -37.27 14.65
N LEU A 336 -1.95 -37.06 14.44
CA LEU A 336 -2.66 -35.84 14.84
C LEU A 336 -3.01 -35.85 16.33
N LEU A 337 -3.08 -34.67 16.94
CA LEU A 337 -3.60 -34.48 18.29
C LEU A 337 -5.13 -34.44 18.21
N LEU A 338 -5.77 -35.55 18.55
CA LEU A 338 -7.22 -35.65 18.66
C LEU A 338 -7.58 -36.02 20.10
N ASP A 339 -8.21 -35.08 20.79
CA ASP A 339 -8.74 -35.28 22.13
C ASP A 339 -9.88 -36.30 22.12
N GLU A 340 -9.97 -37.15 23.16
CA GLU A 340 -10.97 -38.21 23.21
C GLU A 340 -12.41 -37.69 23.29
N HIS A 341 -12.63 -36.44 23.71
CA HIS A 341 -13.94 -35.81 23.81
C HIS A 341 -14.44 -35.20 22.49
N LEU A 342 -13.63 -35.20 21.41
CA LEU A 342 -14.06 -34.81 20.06
C LEU A 342 -15.08 -35.79 19.48
N LYS A 343 -16.37 -35.61 19.82
CA LYS A 343 -17.47 -36.51 19.42
C LYS A 343 -18.42 -35.91 18.40
N SER A 344 -18.55 -34.59 18.34
CA SER A 344 -19.32 -33.91 17.29
C SER A 344 -18.43 -33.73 16.06
N VAL A 345 -18.84 -34.21 14.90
CA VAL A 345 -18.08 -34.08 13.64
C VAL A 345 -19.00 -33.54 12.53
N SER A 346 -18.65 -32.38 11.99
CA SER A 346 -19.20 -31.85 10.75
C SER A 346 -18.16 -31.97 9.63
N ALA A 347 -18.63 -32.14 8.39
CA ALA A 347 -17.77 -32.09 7.23
C ALA A 347 -18.56 -31.58 6.01
N SER A 348 -17.98 -30.60 5.33
CA SER A 348 -18.58 -29.84 4.23
C SER A 348 -17.60 -29.78 3.06
N LEU A 349 -18.10 -30.04 1.85
CA LEU A 349 -17.32 -30.04 0.61
C LEU A 349 -17.38 -28.64 -0.02
N TYR A 350 -16.22 -28.06 -0.30
CA TYR A 350 -16.10 -26.76 -0.96
C TYR A 350 -15.26 -26.88 -2.24
N LYS A 351 -15.59 -26.06 -3.24
CA LYS A 351 -14.76 -25.83 -4.43
C LYS A 351 -13.88 -24.62 -4.14
N GLN A 352 -12.57 -24.84 -3.98
CA GLN A 352 -11.58 -23.82 -3.65
C GLN A 352 -10.73 -23.51 -4.89
N GLY A 353 -10.56 -22.24 -5.23
CA GLY A 353 -9.58 -21.83 -6.25
C GLY A 353 -8.17 -22.23 -5.82
N VAL A 354 -7.35 -22.71 -6.76
CA VAL A 354 -5.98 -23.16 -6.45
C VAL A 354 -5.09 -21.98 -6.03
N SER A 355 -5.37 -20.76 -6.53
CA SER A 355 -4.84 -19.51 -5.99
C SER A 355 -5.94 -18.45 -5.87
N TYR A 356 -5.70 -17.42 -5.03
CA TYR A 356 -6.62 -16.30 -4.81
C TYR A 356 -6.87 -15.42 -6.05
N ARG A 357 -6.14 -15.62 -7.15
CA ARG A 357 -6.24 -14.85 -8.41
C ARG A 357 -6.44 -15.72 -9.68
N SER A 358 -6.52 -17.05 -9.56
CA SER A 358 -6.84 -17.94 -10.69
C SER A 358 -8.16 -18.67 -10.45
N SER A 359 -9.17 -18.37 -11.28
CA SER A 359 -10.49 -19.01 -11.25
C SER A 359 -10.61 -20.22 -12.20
N LYS A 360 -9.59 -20.48 -13.05
CA LYS A 360 -9.61 -21.57 -14.03
C LYS A 360 -9.28 -22.93 -13.43
N GLU A 361 -8.44 -22.97 -12.40
CA GLU A 361 -8.16 -24.19 -11.63
C GLU A 361 -8.78 -24.11 -10.24
N SER A 362 -9.65 -25.06 -9.95
CA SER A 362 -10.30 -25.20 -8.65
C SER A 362 -10.23 -26.65 -8.20
N LYS A 363 -9.75 -26.87 -6.98
CA LYS A 363 -9.78 -28.18 -6.34
C LYS A 363 -11.00 -28.29 -5.42
N TYR A 364 -11.50 -29.50 -5.24
CA TYR A 364 -12.47 -29.78 -4.20
C TYR A 364 -11.76 -30.12 -2.89
N ILE A 365 -12.25 -29.59 -1.78
CA ILE A 365 -11.73 -29.83 -0.44
C ILE A 365 -12.86 -30.13 0.54
N TRP A 366 -12.62 -31.09 1.43
CA TRP A 366 -13.46 -31.34 2.60
C TRP A 366 -12.92 -30.52 3.78
N ASN A 367 -13.69 -29.53 4.24
CA ASN A 367 -13.45 -28.93 5.55
C ASN A 367 -14.21 -29.74 6.60
N ILE A 368 -13.50 -30.21 7.62
CA ILE A 368 -13.99 -31.06 8.69
C ILE A 368 -13.79 -30.30 10.00
N SER A 369 -14.84 -30.20 10.82
CA SER A 369 -14.76 -29.62 12.15
C SER A 369 -15.19 -30.65 13.18
N LEU A 370 -14.37 -30.83 14.20
CA LEU A 370 -14.59 -31.69 15.35
C LEU A 370 -14.72 -30.81 16.58
N SER A 371 -15.69 -31.13 17.43
CA SER A 371 -15.92 -30.41 18.69
C SER A 371 -16.33 -31.36 19.82
N ASP A 372 -15.97 -30.94 21.03
CA ASP A 372 -16.47 -31.49 22.27
C ASP A 372 -17.89 -30.99 22.54
N PRO A 373 -18.92 -31.87 22.51
CA PRO A 373 -20.31 -31.46 22.70
C PRO A 373 -20.72 -31.27 24.17
N ARG A 374 -19.79 -31.39 25.13
CA ARG A 374 -20.08 -31.25 26.56
C ARG A 374 -20.41 -29.79 26.90
N GLU A 375 -21.52 -29.54 27.58
CA GLU A 375 -21.84 -28.22 28.13
C GLU A 375 -20.78 -27.74 29.14
N VAL A 376 -20.53 -26.43 29.18
CA VAL A 376 -19.67 -25.81 30.22
C VAL A 376 -20.41 -25.86 31.56
N LYS A 377 -19.74 -26.34 32.61
CA LYS A 377 -20.29 -26.43 33.97
C LYS A 377 -19.41 -25.63 34.92
N ASP A 378 -19.88 -24.43 35.29
CA ASP A 378 -19.16 -23.48 36.15
C ASP A 378 -18.76 -24.02 37.53
N SER A 379 -19.37 -25.13 37.97
CA SER A 379 -19.26 -25.62 39.35
C SER A 379 -18.05 -26.52 39.66
N ASN A 380 -17.26 -26.98 38.67
CA ASN A 380 -16.30 -28.09 38.91
C ASN A 380 -15.00 -28.07 38.05
N SER A 381 -14.42 -26.91 37.73
CA SER A 381 -13.09 -26.76 37.09
C SER A 381 -12.87 -27.37 35.69
N ASP A 382 -13.87 -28.02 35.08
CA ASP A 382 -13.82 -28.53 33.70
C ASP A 382 -14.25 -27.46 32.69
N THR A 383 -13.34 -26.53 32.42
CA THR A 383 -13.52 -25.39 31.48
C THR A 383 -13.00 -25.66 30.07
N TYR A 384 -12.17 -26.70 29.87
CA TYR A 384 -11.56 -26.99 28.58
C TYR A 384 -12.53 -27.75 27.65
N ARG A 385 -12.82 -27.18 26.48
CA ARG A 385 -13.60 -27.85 25.42
C ARG A 385 -12.72 -28.03 24.21
N ALA A 386 -12.46 -29.29 23.86
CA ALA A 386 -11.61 -29.61 22.74
C ALA A 386 -12.29 -29.24 21.42
N TYR A 387 -11.51 -28.76 20.47
CA TYR A 387 -11.91 -28.62 19.07
C TYR A 387 -10.77 -29.05 18.14
N ALA A 388 -11.12 -29.48 16.93
CA ALA A 388 -10.15 -29.61 15.86
C ALA A 388 -10.81 -29.23 14.51
N ASN A 389 -10.05 -28.62 13.62
CA ASN A 389 -10.47 -28.28 12.27
C ASN A 389 -9.44 -28.83 11.28
N ALA A 390 -9.90 -29.35 10.14
CA ALA A 390 -9.04 -29.96 9.14
C ALA A 390 -9.55 -29.65 7.74
N THR A 391 -8.64 -29.47 6.79
CA THR A 391 -8.95 -29.45 5.36
C THR A 391 -8.29 -30.66 4.70
N VAL A 392 -9.08 -31.47 4.00
CA VAL A 392 -8.62 -32.65 3.24
C VAL A 392 -8.86 -32.40 1.75
N ASP A 393 -7.87 -32.69 0.92
CA ASP A 393 -7.99 -32.64 -0.54
C ASP A 393 -8.95 -33.74 -1.01
N ALA A 394 -10.07 -33.35 -1.62
CA ALA A 394 -11.14 -34.28 -1.92
C ALA A 394 -10.85 -35.20 -3.11
N ALA A 395 -9.81 -34.96 -3.91
CA ALA A 395 -9.40 -35.87 -4.97
C ALA A 395 -8.42 -36.95 -4.48
N THR A 396 -7.61 -36.63 -3.44
CA THR A 396 -6.49 -37.48 -3.02
C THR A 396 -6.59 -38.04 -1.60
N GLY A 397 -7.50 -37.53 -0.75
CA GLY A 397 -7.60 -37.92 0.66
C GLY A 397 -6.47 -37.40 1.54
N LYS A 398 -5.60 -36.54 1.02
CA LYS A 398 -4.45 -36.00 1.75
C LYS A 398 -4.79 -34.76 2.56
N LEU A 399 -4.16 -34.61 3.72
CA LEU A 399 -4.35 -33.47 4.59
C LEU A 399 -3.69 -32.21 3.98
N VAL A 400 -4.47 -31.14 3.88
CA VAL A 400 -4.06 -29.80 3.42
C VAL A 400 -3.78 -28.89 4.62
N SER A 401 -4.63 -28.96 5.65
CA SER A 401 -4.43 -28.29 6.92
C SER A 401 -5.08 -29.05 8.08
N PHE A 402 -4.60 -28.78 9.29
CA PHE A 402 -5.11 -29.27 10.55
C PHE A 402 -4.79 -28.29 11.67
N GLN A 403 -5.73 -28.09 12.58
CA GLN A 403 -5.53 -27.35 13.83
C GLN A 403 -6.37 -28.02 14.92
N ALA A 404 -5.77 -28.37 16.04
CA ALA A 404 -6.44 -28.80 17.26
C ALA A 404 -6.24 -27.79 18.37
N SER A 405 -7.15 -27.77 19.34
CA SER A 405 -6.91 -27.19 20.65
C SER A 405 -5.89 -28.03 21.42
N VAL A 406 -5.06 -27.36 22.21
CA VAL A 406 -4.22 -28.00 23.22
C VAL A 406 -4.81 -27.70 24.59
N LYS A 407 -4.77 -28.66 25.52
CA LYS A 407 -5.27 -28.45 26.88
C LYS A 407 -4.38 -27.43 27.59
N ASP A 408 -4.98 -26.37 28.13
CA ASP A 408 -4.30 -25.52 29.12
C ASP A 408 -4.14 -26.31 30.43
N TYR A 409 -2.93 -26.27 30.97
CA TYR A 409 -2.54 -26.97 32.18
C TYR A 409 -2.47 -26.03 33.39
N TYR A 410 -2.75 -24.73 33.23
CA TYR A 410 -2.89 -23.82 34.35
C TYR A 410 -4.24 -23.98 35.05
N ASN A 411 -4.22 -24.37 36.33
CA ASN A 411 -5.44 -24.53 37.11
C ASN A 411 -5.90 -23.19 37.70
N MET A 412 -6.77 -22.49 36.98
CA MET A 412 -7.35 -21.20 37.38
C MET A 412 -7.96 -21.18 38.79
N SER A 413 -8.54 -22.30 39.26
CA SER A 413 -9.20 -22.35 40.58
C SER A 413 -8.23 -22.47 41.76
N LYS A 414 -7.03 -22.99 41.50
CA LYS A 414 -5.96 -23.18 42.50
C LYS A 414 -4.77 -22.24 42.33
N GLN A 415 -4.70 -21.54 41.20
CA GLN A 415 -3.59 -20.68 40.79
C GLN A 415 -2.25 -21.42 40.68
N GLU A 416 -2.28 -22.70 40.31
CA GLU A 416 -1.11 -23.58 40.15
C GLU A 416 -1.09 -24.27 38.77
N TRP A 417 0.08 -24.58 38.24
CA TRP A 417 0.22 -25.42 37.05
C TRP A 417 0.03 -26.90 37.41
N GLU A 418 -0.75 -27.63 36.62
CA GLU A 418 -0.84 -29.09 36.72
C GLU A 418 0.56 -29.72 36.47
N ALA A 419 0.91 -30.73 37.27
CA ALA A 419 2.20 -31.40 37.18
C ALA A 419 2.29 -32.29 35.91
N VAL A 420 2.67 -31.68 34.78
CA VAL A 420 2.75 -32.35 33.48
C VAL A 420 4.20 -32.53 33.04
N LYS A 421 4.50 -33.73 32.55
CA LYS A 421 5.83 -34.06 32.01
C LYS A 421 5.85 -33.89 30.49
N VAL A 422 6.56 -32.87 30.03
CA VAL A 422 7.03 -32.77 28.64
C VAL A 422 7.92 -33.99 28.34
N LYS A 423 7.57 -34.76 27.32
CA LYS A 423 8.24 -36.03 26.96
C LYS A 423 9.16 -35.91 25.76
N TYR A 424 8.91 -34.92 24.89
CA TYR A 424 9.62 -34.70 23.64
C TYR A 424 10.28 -33.33 23.64
N THR A 425 11.56 -33.26 23.26
CA THR A 425 12.28 -32.00 23.03
C THR A 425 11.90 -31.38 21.70
N LYS A 426 12.31 -30.13 21.45
CA LYS A 426 12.11 -29.44 20.16
C LYS A 426 12.74 -30.21 18.98
N GLU A 427 13.92 -30.80 19.15
CA GLU A 427 14.59 -31.60 18.10
C GLU A 427 13.84 -32.91 17.81
N GLN A 428 13.24 -33.51 18.85
CA GLN A 428 12.39 -34.69 18.71
C GLN A 428 11.05 -34.33 18.04
N GLY A 429 10.46 -33.18 18.39
CA GLY A 429 9.27 -32.64 17.75
C GLY A 429 9.50 -32.36 16.26
N GLN A 430 10.64 -31.77 15.89
CA GLN A 430 11.04 -31.59 14.50
C GLN A 430 11.07 -32.94 13.77
N THR A 431 11.76 -33.93 14.35
CA THR A 431 11.89 -35.28 13.77
C THR A 431 10.52 -35.95 13.57
N ILE A 432 9.59 -35.78 14.52
CA ILE A 432 8.21 -36.27 14.43
C ILE A 432 7.48 -35.61 13.25
N LEU A 433 7.54 -34.27 13.15
CA LEU A 433 6.90 -33.55 12.05
C LEU A 433 7.50 -33.92 10.71
N GLU A 434 8.82 -33.96 10.55
CA GLU A 434 9.45 -34.33 9.28
C GLU A 434 9.02 -35.72 8.80
N ASN A 435 8.87 -36.68 9.71
CA ASN A 435 8.42 -38.03 9.35
C ASN A 435 6.97 -38.04 8.86
N PHE A 436 6.11 -37.20 9.45
CA PHE A 436 4.75 -36.96 8.94
C PHE A 436 4.75 -36.23 7.58
N LEU A 437 5.61 -35.24 7.38
CA LEU A 437 5.73 -34.51 6.10
C LEU A 437 6.24 -35.41 4.96
N LYS A 438 7.17 -36.34 5.26
CA LYS A 438 7.66 -37.37 4.32
C LYS A 438 6.57 -38.36 3.88
N ASP A 439 5.55 -38.60 4.71
CA ASP A 439 4.39 -39.44 4.39
C ASP A 439 3.29 -38.65 3.64
N GLN A 440 2.87 -37.52 4.21
CA GLN A 440 1.75 -36.73 3.69
C GLN A 440 2.11 -36.01 2.38
N ILE A 441 3.24 -35.29 2.33
CA ILE A 441 3.61 -34.43 1.21
C ILE A 441 5.09 -34.58 0.76
N PRO A 442 5.59 -35.81 0.49
CA PRO A 442 6.99 -36.06 0.12
C PRO A 442 7.48 -35.18 -1.03
N GLU A 443 6.67 -35.03 -2.09
CA GLU A 443 7.03 -34.22 -3.27
C GLU A 443 7.12 -32.71 -3.01
N LYS A 444 6.56 -32.21 -1.89
CA LYS A 444 6.76 -30.82 -1.45
C LYS A 444 7.92 -30.74 -0.47
N PHE A 445 7.90 -31.59 0.56
CA PHE A 445 8.89 -31.61 1.63
C PHE A 445 10.33 -31.81 1.12
N LYS A 446 10.52 -32.67 0.10
CA LYS A 446 11.79 -32.90 -0.59
C LYS A 446 12.45 -31.62 -1.13
N TYR A 447 11.66 -30.63 -1.52
CA TYR A 447 12.13 -29.34 -2.02
C TYR A 447 11.95 -28.22 -0.99
N SER A 448 11.87 -28.54 0.30
CA SER A 448 11.75 -27.58 1.39
C SER A 448 12.95 -27.65 2.34
N LYS A 449 13.18 -26.58 3.10
CA LYS A 449 14.19 -26.52 4.16
C LYS A 449 13.60 -25.80 5.36
N LEU A 450 13.88 -26.29 6.56
CA LEU A 450 13.54 -25.60 7.81
C LEU A 450 14.12 -24.18 7.80
N THR A 451 13.27 -23.19 8.06
CA THR A 451 13.65 -21.79 8.25
C THR A 451 13.54 -21.38 9.71
N ASP A 452 12.48 -21.80 10.40
CA ASP A 452 12.13 -21.34 11.74
C ASP A 452 11.70 -22.53 12.62
N ASN A 453 12.04 -22.50 13.92
CA ASN A 453 11.63 -23.53 14.90
C ASN A 453 11.43 -22.97 16.33
N ASN A 454 10.26 -22.39 16.59
CA ASN A 454 10.01 -21.65 17.84
C ASN A 454 9.39 -22.53 18.94
N ASP A 455 9.35 -21.97 20.14
CA ASP A 455 8.56 -22.50 21.25
C ASP A 455 7.18 -21.87 21.19
N SER A 456 6.13 -22.68 21.35
CA SER A 456 4.77 -22.27 20.96
C SER A 456 3.83 -21.97 22.12
N TYR A 457 3.89 -22.74 23.21
CA TYR A 457 3.06 -22.48 24.40
C TYR A 457 3.77 -22.90 25.69
N VAL A 458 3.58 -22.13 26.77
CA VAL A 458 4.13 -22.41 28.11
C VAL A 458 3.24 -23.40 28.85
N ILE A 459 3.84 -24.38 29.52
CA ILE A 459 3.16 -25.44 30.29
C ILE A 459 3.52 -25.45 31.77
N ALA A 460 4.57 -24.74 32.17
CA ALA A 460 4.91 -24.48 33.57
C ALA A 460 5.95 -23.34 33.66
N TYR A 461 6.16 -22.83 34.88
CA TYR A 461 7.36 -22.07 35.21
C TYR A 461 8.21 -22.86 36.20
N LYS A 462 9.52 -22.85 36.00
CA LYS A 462 10.50 -23.47 36.90
C LYS A 462 11.65 -22.52 37.15
N ASP A 463 11.92 -22.23 38.42
CA ASP A 463 13.00 -21.33 38.85
C ASP A 463 12.94 -19.94 38.18
N GLY A 464 11.72 -19.44 37.95
CA GLY A 464 11.45 -18.17 37.26
C GLY A 464 11.60 -18.21 35.73
N LYS A 465 11.70 -19.40 35.11
CA LYS A 465 11.82 -19.58 33.66
C LYS A 465 10.65 -20.37 33.08
N GLU A 466 10.24 -20.00 31.88
CA GLU A 466 9.23 -20.73 31.11
C GLU A 466 9.70 -22.15 30.77
N VAL A 467 8.76 -23.08 30.85
CA VAL A 467 8.89 -24.45 30.36
C VAL A 467 7.84 -24.59 29.26
N TYR A 468 8.25 -24.91 28.04
CA TYR A 468 7.35 -24.99 26.90
C TYR A 468 6.76 -26.40 26.71
N GLY A 469 5.46 -26.46 26.40
CA GLY A 469 4.72 -27.68 26.17
C GLY A 469 4.60 -28.09 24.70
N GLY A 470 4.92 -27.20 23.77
CA GLY A 470 4.83 -27.47 22.33
C GLY A 470 5.70 -26.53 21.49
N TYR A 471 5.91 -26.92 20.24
CA TYR A 471 6.89 -26.30 19.36
C TYR A 471 6.34 -26.19 17.93
N ASP A 472 6.62 -25.09 17.25
CA ASP A 472 6.28 -24.85 15.85
C ASP A 472 7.51 -24.90 14.94
N TYR A 473 7.26 -25.16 13.65
CA TYR A 473 8.28 -25.31 12.62
C TYR A 473 7.76 -24.77 11.29
N ASN A 474 8.60 -24.01 10.58
CA ASN A 474 8.32 -23.52 9.24
C ASN A 474 9.38 -24.03 8.25
N TYR A 475 8.95 -24.46 7.06
CA TYR A 475 9.81 -24.93 5.99
C TYR A 475 9.46 -24.23 4.67
N ASN A 476 10.38 -23.44 4.14
CA ASN A 476 10.21 -22.75 2.86
C ASN A 476 10.79 -23.57 1.69
N ARG A 477 10.21 -23.42 0.49
CA ARG A 477 10.69 -24.08 -0.72
C ARG A 477 12.09 -23.59 -1.10
N ILE A 478 12.95 -24.50 -1.54
CA ILE A 478 14.26 -24.22 -2.09
C ILE A 478 14.27 -24.51 -3.59
N ASN A 479 14.69 -23.52 -4.39
CA ASN A 479 14.94 -23.69 -5.82
C ASN A 479 16.40 -23.27 -6.14
N ALA A 480 17.16 -24.13 -6.82
CA ALA A 480 18.58 -23.90 -7.11
C ALA A 480 19.46 -23.56 -5.87
N GLY A 481 19.07 -24.00 -4.68
CA GLY A 481 19.73 -23.68 -3.41
C GLY A 481 19.30 -22.36 -2.75
N ILE A 482 18.39 -21.61 -3.39
CA ILE A 482 17.88 -20.31 -2.95
C ILE A 482 16.46 -20.47 -2.40
N GLU A 483 16.14 -19.70 -1.38
CA GLU A 483 14.83 -19.72 -0.71
C GLU A 483 13.72 -19.02 -1.50
N TYR A 484 12.53 -19.62 -1.48
CA TYR A 484 11.29 -19.09 -2.02
C TYR A 484 10.19 -19.26 -0.96
N SER A 485 10.02 -18.22 -0.14
CA SER A 485 9.10 -18.20 1.02
C SER A 485 7.62 -18.23 0.64
N PHE A 486 7.27 -17.87 -0.59
CA PHE A 486 5.90 -17.96 -1.12
C PHE A 486 5.43 -19.41 -1.36
N ASN A 487 6.27 -20.43 -1.16
CA ASN A 487 5.80 -21.81 -0.93
C ASN A 487 6.34 -22.28 0.42
N SER A 488 5.46 -22.51 1.38
CA SER A 488 5.81 -22.83 2.76
C SER A 488 5.00 -24.01 3.32
N ILE A 489 5.57 -24.71 4.29
CA ILE A 489 4.95 -25.78 5.06
C ILE A 489 5.12 -25.42 6.54
N TYR A 490 4.01 -25.25 7.23
CA TYR A 490 3.95 -24.99 8.66
C TYR A 490 3.48 -26.25 9.40
N GLY A 491 4.02 -26.50 10.59
CA GLY A 491 3.47 -27.50 11.48
C GLY A 491 3.96 -27.33 12.92
N ALA A 492 3.17 -27.84 13.87
CA ALA A 492 3.48 -27.74 15.29
C ALA A 492 3.20 -29.06 16.01
N VAL A 493 4.12 -29.43 16.91
CA VAL A 493 4.13 -30.70 17.63
C VAL A 493 4.06 -30.46 19.13
N ASP A 494 3.11 -31.14 19.77
CA ASP A 494 2.90 -31.13 21.20
C ASP A 494 3.99 -31.96 21.90
N GLY A 495 4.73 -31.34 22.80
CA GLY A 495 5.84 -31.93 23.56
C GLY A 495 5.40 -32.91 24.65
N VAL A 496 4.12 -32.92 25.05
CA VAL A 496 3.57 -33.86 26.05
C VAL A 496 3.20 -35.21 25.45
N THR A 497 2.68 -35.20 24.22
CA THR A 497 2.09 -36.36 23.52
C THR A 497 2.86 -36.80 22.28
N GLY A 498 3.69 -35.92 21.70
CA GLY A 498 4.37 -36.16 20.43
C GLY A 498 3.41 -36.16 19.24
N LYS A 499 2.32 -35.38 19.32
CA LYS A 499 1.27 -35.30 18.30
C LYS A 499 1.25 -33.94 17.61
N ILE A 500 0.84 -33.94 16.35
CA ILE A 500 0.71 -32.73 15.54
C ILE A 500 -0.60 -32.05 15.88
N TYR A 501 -0.55 -30.86 16.46
CA TYR A 501 -1.73 -30.05 16.79
C TYR A 501 -1.93 -28.88 15.82
N SER A 502 -0.94 -28.56 14.98
CA SER A 502 -1.12 -27.67 13.83
C SER A 502 -0.34 -28.19 12.63
N TYR A 503 -0.89 -28.04 11.44
CA TYR A 503 -0.22 -28.30 10.17
C TYR A 503 -0.93 -27.55 9.05
N SER A 504 -0.18 -26.96 8.13
CA SER A 504 -0.72 -26.44 6.88
C SER A 504 0.39 -26.28 5.84
N TYR A 505 0.05 -26.17 4.57
CA TYR A 505 1.00 -25.71 3.55
C TYR A 505 0.33 -24.76 2.57
N TYR A 506 1.12 -23.81 2.06
CA TYR A 506 0.79 -23.01 0.89
C TYR A 506 1.82 -23.35 -0.20
N TRP A 507 1.36 -23.75 -1.39
CA TRP A 507 2.27 -24.27 -2.42
C TRP A 507 1.73 -24.14 -3.84
N ASP A 508 2.24 -23.16 -4.58
CA ASP A 508 2.03 -23.04 -6.02
C ASP A 508 2.97 -23.97 -6.79
N ASN A 509 2.42 -24.81 -7.68
CA ASN A 509 3.21 -25.68 -8.55
C ASN A 509 3.71 -24.94 -9.80
N GLU A 510 2.89 -24.06 -10.37
CA GLU A 510 3.13 -23.35 -11.64
C GLU A 510 3.95 -22.07 -11.46
N VAL A 511 5.14 -22.21 -10.88
CA VAL A 511 6.07 -21.09 -10.66
C VAL A 511 7.25 -21.18 -11.62
N THR A 512 7.46 -20.14 -12.42
CA THR A 512 8.64 -20.02 -13.30
C THR A 512 9.75 -19.29 -12.57
N PHE A 513 10.88 -19.96 -12.32
CA PHE A 513 12.00 -19.40 -11.55
C PHE A 513 13.09 -18.82 -12.46
N GLU A 514 13.57 -17.63 -12.14
CA GLU A 514 14.81 -17.09 -12.72
C GLU A 514 16.03 -17.91 -12.32
N SER A 515 17.02 -17.99 -13.22
CA SER A 515 18.24 -18.76 -13.01
C SER A 515 19.32 -17.89 -12.34
N PRO A 516 19.95 -18.33 -11.23
CA PRO A 516 20.99 -17.57 -10.52
C PRO A 516 22.37 -17.64 -11.23
N LYS A 517 22.37 -17.61 -12.56
CA LYS A 517 23.59 -17.58 -13.38
C LYS A 517 23.96 -16.14 -13.72
N ASN A 518 25.25 -15.85 -13.77
CA ASN A 518 25.79 -14.53 -14.12
C ASN A 518 25.35 -13.40 -13.16
N ILE A 519 25.10 -13.75 -11.89
CA ILE A 519 24.72 -12.79 -10.85
C ILE A 519 25.94 -12.11 -10.21
N ILE A 520 25.76 -10.90 -9.69
CA ILE A 520 26.69 -10.22 -8.79
C ILE A 520 26.72 -10.93 -7.42
N ASN A 521 27.74 -10.63 -6.61
CA ASN A 521 27.83 -11.11 -5.23
C ASN A 521 27.15 -10.14 -4.25
N ALA A 522 26.91 -10.62 -3.02
CA ALA A 522 26.27 -9.84 -1.96
C ALA A 522 26.96 -8.50 -1.67
N GLN A 523 28.30 -8.43 -1.76
CA GLN A 523 29.03 -7.17 -1.57
C GLN A 523 28.68 -6.14 -2.65
N LYS A 524 28.70 -6.52 -3.94
CA LYS A 524 28.30 -5.59 -5.02
C LYS A 524 26.83 -5.17 -4.91
N ALA A 525 25.97 -6.05 -4.41
CA ALA A 525 24.58 -5.70 -4.13
C ALA A 525 24.47 -4.71 -2.95
N PHE A 526 25.32 -4.84 -1.93
CA PHE A 526 25.41 -3.90 -0.81
C PHE A 526 25.95 -2.53 -1.28
N ASP A 527 27.02 -2.53 -2.08
CA ASP A 527 27.60 -1.31 -2.66
C ASP A 527 26.58 -0.54 -3.51
N ALA A 528 25.73 -1.26 -4.25
CA ALA A 528 24.62 -0.70 -5.00
C ALA A 528 23.47 -0.19 -4.11
N TYR A 529 23.11 -0.94 -3.08
CA TYR A 529 22.09 -0.58 -2.09
C TYR A 529 22.45 0.72 -1.37
N ILE A 530 23.66 0.79 -0.82
CA ILE A 530 24.17 1.94 -0.04
C ILE A 530 24.57 3.12 -0.93
N GLY A 531 24.82 2.88 -2.22
CA GLY A 531 25.06 3.90 -3.25
C GLY A 531 23.79 4.55 -3.81
N ASN A 532 22.59 4.05 -3.46
CA ASN A 532 21.32 4.63 -3.85
C ASN A 532 21.08 5.99 -3.14
N LYS A 533 20.29 6.87 -3.76
CA LYS A 533 19.94 8.21 -3.23
C LYS A 533 19.27 8.14 -1.85
N GLY A 534 18.57 7.04 -1.54
CA GLY A 534 17.93 6.83 -0.23
C GLY A 534 18.91 6.68 0.94
N TYR A 535 20.22 6.54 0.72
CA TYR A 535 21.20 6.51 1.82
C TYR A 535 21.67 7.93 2.22
N HIS A 536 21.24 8.42 3.37
CA HIS A 536 21.48 9.79 3.79
C HIS A 536 21.54 9.99 5.32
N LEU A 537 21.88 11.21 5.76
CA LEU A 537 21.87 11.64 7.15
C LEU A 537 20.48 12.20 7.46
N VAL A 538 19.84 11.68 8.49
CA VAL A 538 18.48 12.05 8.90
C VAL A 538 18.38 12.18 10.41
N TYR A 539 17.39 12.93 10.89
CA TYR A 539 16.80 12.66 12.19
C TYR A 539 15.77 11.53 12.02
N GLU A 540 15.74 10.61 12.97
CA GLU A 540 14.74 9.54 12.99
C GLU A 540 14.01 9.47 14.33
N ILE A 541 12.84 8.84 14.31
CA ILE A 541 12.08 8.51 15.52
C ILE A 541 12.45 7.08 15.94
N ASN A 542 12.90 6.93 17.18
CA ASN A 542 12.95 5.67 17.90
C ASN A 542 11.79 5.61 18.90
N ASN A 543 10.98 4.57 18.81
CA ASN A 543 9.84 4.33 19.69
C ASN A 543 10.30 3.51 20.89
N ILE A 544 10.15 4.06 22.10
CA ILE A 544 10.49 3.39 23.35
C ILE A 544 9.18 2.89 23.97
N HIS A 545 8.89 1.62 23.73
CA HIS A 545 7.71 0.93 24.24
C HIS A 545 7.95 0.51 25.69
N THR A 546 7.23 1.10 26.64
CA THR A 546 7.31 0.73 28.07
C THR A 546 6.06 -0.02 28.49
N ILE A 547 6.22 -1.18 29.13
CA ILE A 547 5.11 -1.96 29.70
C ILE A 547 5.20 -1.89 31.24
N ASN A 548 4.10 -1.46 31.88
CA ASN A 548 3.98 -1.18 33.32
C ASN A 548 2.99 -2.13 34.00
N ASN A 549 3.50 -3.18 34.64
CA ASN A 549 2.66 -4.27 35.14
C ASN A 549 2.52 -4.23 36.68
N SER A 550 1.80 -3.22 37.16
CA SER A 550 1.56 -3.03 38.60
C SER A 550 0.42 -3.90 39.14
N SER A 551 0.55 -4.41 40.37
CA SER A 551 -0.35 -5.43 40.96
C SER A 551 -1.72 -4.92 41.45
N ALA A 552 -2.24 -3.81 40.92
CA ALA A 552 -3.49 -3.21 41.39
C ALA A 552 -4.72 -3.93 40.80
N LYS A 553 -5.68 -4.32 41.65
CA LYS A 553 -6.85 -5.15 41.29
C LYS A 553 -7.87 -4.54 40.31
N ARG A 554 -7.62 -3.32 39.81
CA ARG A 554 -8.28 -2.64 38.70
C ARG A 554 -7.29 -1.62 38.15
N ILE A 555 -6.67 -1.92 37.00
CA ILE A 555 -5.91 -0.95 36.21
C ILE A 555 -6.71 -0.68 34.94
N ILE A 556 -6.88 0.59 34.58
CA ILE A 556 -7.44 1.00 33.30
C ILE A 556 -6.37 0.71 32.25
N LYS A 557 -6.75 0.12 31.12
CA LYS A 557 -5.83 -0.51 30.16
C LYS A 557 -4.79 0.46 29.54
N THR A 558 -5.01 1.77 29.74
CA THR A 558 -4.16 2.91 29.36
C THR A 558 -2.86 3.02 30.15
N ASP A 559 -2.82 2.58 31.41
CA ASP A 559 -1.69 2.90 32.31
C ASP A 559 -0.57 1.84 32.24
N ALA A 560 -0.86 0.70 31.64
CA ALA A 560 0.02 -0.47 31.57
C ALA A 560 0.95 -0.48 30.35
N TYR A 561 0.81 0.46 29.43
CA TYR A 561 1.61 0.53 28.21
C TYR A 561 1.74 1.99 27.75
N SER A 562 2.96 2.45 27.51
CA SER A 562 3.25 3.77 26.93
C SER A 562 4.29 3.67 25.81
N VAL A 563 4.28 4.64 24.90
CA VAL A 563 5.32 4.82 23.88
C VAL A 563 5.89 6.22 23.99
N ASP A 564 7.14 6.30 24.44
CA ASP A 564 7.93 7.53 24.35
C ASP A 564 8.64 7.60 22.99
N ASN A 565 8.85 8.82 22.49
CA ASN A 565 9.48 9.05 21.19
C ASN A 565 10.82 9.76 21.41
N GLU A 566 11.93 9.07 21.13
CA GLU A 566 13.27 9.67 21.11
C GLU A 566 13.65 10.02 19.66
N VAL A 567 14.27 11.18 19.47
CA VAL A 567 14.83 11.55 18.16
C VAL A 567 16.33 11.28 18.14
N ARG A 568 16.80 10.55 17.14
CA ARG A 568 18.23 10.20 16.93
C ARG A 568 18.76 10.83 15.66
N LEU A 569 20.07 11.10 15.58
CA LEU A 569 20.72 11.62 14.38
C LEU A 569 21.55 10.50 13.74
N VAL A 570 21.12 9.98 12.59
CA VAL A 570 21.68 8.74 12.03
C VAL A 570 21.95 8.81 10.53
N TYR A 571 22.83 7.93 10.08
CA TYR A 571 22.92 7.53 8.67
C TYR A 571 22.10 6.26 8.44
N ARG A 572 21.07 6.32 7.58
CA ARG A 572 20.22 5.17 7.24
C ARG A 572 19.77 5.16 5.77
N THR A 573 19.10 4.08 5.37
CA THR A 573 18.62 3.82 4.00
C THR A 573 17.08 3.84 3.90
N ASP A 574 16.52 4.90 3.36
CA ASP A 574 15.08 5.01 3.05
C ASP A 574 14.84 4.60 1.59
N ILE A 575 14.86 3.28 1.32
CA ILE A 575 14.75 2.70 -0.02
C ILE A 575 13.62 1.67 -0.03
N SER A 576 12.54 1.94 -0.76
CA SER A 576 11.41 1.02 -0.95
C SER A 576 11.01 0.90 -2.43
N PRO A 577 10.96 -0.32 -3.01
CA PRO A 577 11.41 -1.59 -2.44
C PRO A 577 12.94 -1.60 -2.28
N ASN A 578 13.44 -2.28 -1.25
CA ASN A 578 14.88 -2.48 -1.00
C ASN A 578 15.51 -3.59 -1.88
N TYR A 579 14.90 -3.89 -3.02
CA TYR A 579 15.30 -4.99 -3.90
C TYR A 579 16.38 -4.53 -4.88
N ILE A 580 17.56 -5.16 -4.84
CA ILE A 580 18.65 -4.94 -5.80
C ILE A 580 18.69 -6.11 -6.78
N SER A 581 18.67 -5.79 -8.07
CA SER A 581 18.81 -6.77 -9.15
C SER A 581 20.16 -7.50 -9.03
N PRO A 582 20.14 -8.84 -8.93
CA PRO A 582 21.38 -9.61 -8.92
C PRO A 582 22.05 -9.62 -10.30
N PHE A 583 21.37 -9.19 -11.37
CA PHE A 583 21.92 -9.15 -12.72
C PHE A 583 22.49 -7.77 -13.08
N THR A 584 21.83 -6.67 -12.69
CA THR A 584 22.20 -5.31 -13.09
C THR A 584 22.76 -4.44 -11.96
N GLY A 585 22.58 -4.84 -10.70
CA GLY A 585 22.94 -4.01 -9.54
C GLY A 585 22.09 -2.75 -9.38
N LYS A 586 20.95 -2.63 -10.08
CA LYS A 586 20.00 -1.53 -9.90
C LYS A 586 18.86 -1.93 -8.97
N GLN A 587 18.16 -0.95 -8.40
CA GLN A 587 16.92 -1.19 -7.68
C GLN A 587 15.84 -1.79 -8.60
N LEU A 588 15.01 -2.68 -8.07
CA LEU A 588 13.84 -3.27 -8.74
C LEU A 588 12.54 -2.79 -8.07
N ASN A 589 11.46 -2.75 -8.85
CA ASN A 589 10.10 -2.60 -8.31
C ASN A 589 9.56 -3.95 -7.76
N TYR A 590 8.33 -3.96 -7.24
CA TYR A 590 7.71 -5.18 -6.72
C TYR A 590 7.40 -6.24 -7.81
N ASP A 591 7.38 -5.87 -9.09
CA ASP A 591 7.17 -6.76 -10.24
C ASP A 591 8.50 -7.29 -10.84
N GLY A 592 9.64 -6.91 -10.28
CA GLY A 592 10.96 -7.32 -10.75
C GLY A 592 11.46 -6.62 -12.01
N GLU A 593 10.82 -5.51 -12.39
CA GLU A 593 11.34 -4.58 -13.41
C GLU A 593 12.34 -3.59 -12.76
N GLU A 594 13.25 -3.00 -13.55
CA GLU A 594 14.12 -1.94 -13.02
C GLU A 594 13.28 -0.78 -12.48
N TYR A 595 13.58 -0.34 -11.25
CA TYR A 595 12.84 0.73 -10.60
C TYR A 595 12.98 2.04 -11.39
N ALA A 596 11.87 2.47 -11.99
CA ALA A 596 11.70 3.81 -12.54
C ALA A 596 11.09 4.71 -11.47
N ASP A 597 11.64 5.92 -11.33
CA ASP A 597 11.05 7.03 -10.58
C ASP A 597 9.60 7.26 -11.07
N PRO A 598 8.56 7.04 -10.24
CA PRO A 598 7.16 7.14 -10.67
C PRO A 598 6.82 8.53 -11.25
N ASP A 599 7.42 9.60 -10.73
CA ASP A 599 7.26 10.97 -11.24
C ASP A 599 7.88 11.16 -12.64
N ARG A 600 8.61 10.17 -13.16
CA ARG A 600 9.20 10.16 -14.51
C ARG A 600 8.66 9.05 -15.41
N MET A 601 7.81 8.15 -14.92
CA MET A 601 7.33 6.99 -15.68
C MET A 601 6.58 7.40 -16.96
N PHE A 602 5.85 8.52 -16.89
CA PHE A 602 5.08 9.11 -18.00
C PHE A 602 5.65 10.47 -18.45
N TYR A 603 6.95 10.72 -18.21
CA TYR A 603 7.62 11.91 -18.74
C TYR A 603 8.06 11.66 -20.19
N TYR A 604 7.64 12.53 -21.11
CA TYR A 604 7.85 12.39 -22.54
C TYR A 604 8.82 13.43 -23.08
N SER A 605 9.91 12.99 -23.71
CA SER A 605 10.94 13.87 -24.28
C SER A 605 10.47 14.66 -25.51
N ASP A 606 9.45 14.14 -26.21
CA ASP A 606 8.89 14.67 -27.45
C ASP A 606 7.64 15.53 -27.25
N ILE A 607 7.12 15.60 -26.02
CA ILE A 607 5.93 16.38 -25.66
C ILE A 607 6.34 17.68 -24.97
N SER A 608 6.33 18.78 -25.74
CA SER A 608 6.62 20.12 -25.23
C SER A 608 5.45 20.74 -24.45
N ASP A 609 5.77 21.67 -23.54
CA ASP A 609 4.79 22.45 -22.77
C ASP A 609 4.06 23.46 -23.68
N ASN A 610 2.92 23.03 -24.23
CA ASN A 610 2.04 23.86 -25.05
C ASN A 610 0.57 23.37 -24.94
N ALA A 611 -0.37 24.18 -25.43
CA ALA A 611 -1.81 23.90 -25.32
C ALA A 611 -2.26 22.62 -26.05
N SER A 612 -1.70 22.30 -27.22
CA SER A 612 -2.03 21.08 -27.99
C SER A 612 -1.58 19.79 -27.29
N ASN A 613 -0.59 19.88 -26.40
CA ASN A 613 -0.07 18.77 -25.62
C ASN A 613 -0.67 18.68 -24.21
N ARG A 614 -1.63 19.55 -23.84
CA ARG A 614 -2.11 19.67 -22.45
C ARG A 614 -2.76 18.39 -21.95
N ASN A 615 -3.63 17.77 -22.76
CA ASN A 615 -4.37 16.57 -22.38
C ASN A 615 -3.44 15.35 -22.21
N ILE A 616 -2.43 15.19 -23.08
CA ILE A 616 -1.39 14.16 -22.96
C ILE A 616 -0.68 14.29 -21.60
N ARG A 617 -0.32 15.51 -21.20
CA ARG A 617 0.38 15.77 -19.93
C ARG A 617 -0.51 15.57 -18.69
N LEU A 618 -1.79 15.96 -18.77
CA LEU A 618 -2.74 15.74 -17.67
C LEU A 618 -2.91 14.24 -17.37
N LEU A 619 -3.09 13.44 -18.42
CA LEU A 619 -3.21 11.98 -18.32
C LEU A 619 -1.92 11.35 -17.78
N ALA A 620 -0.76 11.80 -18.26
CA ALA A 620 0.54 11.37 -17.79
C ALA A 620 0.76 11.62 -16.28
N GLU A 621 0.35 12.79 -15.77
CA GLU A 621 0.51 13.14 -14.35
C GLU A 621 -0.39 12.34 -13.39
N ILE A 622 -1.44 11.68 -13.89
CA ILE A 622 -2.28 10.72 -13.14
C ILE A 622 -1.98 9.25 -13.49
N GLY A 623 -0.91 8.99 -14.24
CA GLY A 623 -0.42 7.63 -14.52
C GLY A 623 -1.07 6.90 -15.70
N ILE A 624 -1.68 7.62 -16.64
CA ILE A 624 -2.25 7.06 -17.88
C ILE A 624 -1.35 7.44 -19.07
N GLY A 625 -0.85 6.47 -19.83
CA GLY A 625 0.00 6.75 -20.99
C GLY A 625 0.89 5.61 -21.45
N PHE A 626 1.71 5.89 -22.47
CA PHE A 626 2.67 4.92 -22.98
C PHE A 626 3.93 4.87 -22.12
N LYS A 627 4.38 3.67 -21.72
CA LYS A 627 5.71 3.47 -21.13
C LYS A 627 6.79 3.64 -22.21
N GLY A 628 7.96 4.20 -21.84
CA GLY A 628 9.15 4.24 -22.69
C GLY A 628 9.80 5.60 -22.92
N GLY A 629 9.23 6.69 -22.39
CA GLY A 629 9.84 8.04 -22.43
C GLY A 629 9.58 8.86 -23.70
N GLU A 630 8.87 8.30 -24.69
CA GLU A 630 8.38 9.00 -25.89
C GLU A 630 6.89 8.68 -26.11
N PHE A 631 6.09 9.70 -26.40
CA PHE A 631 4.64 9.55 -26.64
C PHE A 631 4.32 9.34 -28.13
N ILE A 632 5.10 9.95 -29.01
CA ILE A 632 4.99 9.93 -30.48
C ILE A 632 3.57 10.35 -30.94
N PRO A 633 3.20 11.63 -30.74
CA PRO A 633 1.80 12.10 -30.83
C PRO A 633 1.13 11.83 -32.18
N ASP A 634 1.86 12.01 -33.29
CA ASP A 634 1.35 11.83 -34.65
C ASP A 634 1.27 10.37 -35.11
N LYS A 635 1.76 9.41 -34.30
CA LYS A 635 1.67 7.98 -34.63
C LYS A 635 0.20 7.55 -34.60
N ALA A 636 -0.24 6.83 -35.63
CA ALA A 636 -1.53 6.14 -35.60
C ALA A 636 -1.59 5.15 -34.43
N VAL A 637 -2.57 5.31 -33.54
CA VAL A 637 -2.74 4.44 -32.37
C VAL A 637 -3.26 3.07 -32.80
N THR A 638 -2.73 2.01 -32.22
CA THR A 638 -3.26 0.65 -32.46
C THR A 638 -4.49 0.39 -31.60
N THR A 639 -5.34 -0.56 -32.00
CA THR A 639 -6.51 -0.95 -31.20
C THR A 639 -6.10 -1.62 -29.89
N LYS A 640 -4.93 -2.28 -29.84
CA LYS A 640 -4.26 -2.68 -28.59
C LYS A 640 -3.89 -1.48 -27.72
N GLU A 641 -3.12 -0.52 -28.25
CA GLU A 641 -2.68 0.68 -27.52
C GLU A 641 -3.88 1.46 -26.94
N LEU A 642 -4.92 1.65 -27.74
CA LEU A 642 -6.16 2.31 -27.30
C LEU A 642 -6.93 1.49 -26.25
N THR A 643 -6.85 0.15 -26.30
CA THR A 643 -7.45 -0.71 -25.27
C THR A 643 -6.73 -0.58 -23.93
N GLU A 644 -5.40 -0.53 -23.95
CA GLU A 644 -4.57 -0.33 -22.75
C GLU A 644 -4.85 1.05 -22.13
N PHE A 645 -4.89 2.11 -22.94
CA PHE A 645 -5.14 3.50 -22.51
C PHE A 645 -6.54 3.68 -21.87
N LEU A 646 -7.58 3.04 -22.43
CA LEU A 646 -8.94 3.03 -21.86
C LEU A 646 -9.08 2.13 -20.61
N ASN A 647 -8.21 1.13 -20.43
CA ASN A 647 -8.16 0.32 -19.21
C ASN A 647 -7.51 1.11 -18.05
N GLU A 648 -6.40 1.81 -18.31
CA GLU A 648 -5.73 2.69 -17.35
C GLU A 648 -6.67 3.82 -16.85
N ALA A 649 -7.51 4.34 -17.75
CA ALA A 649 -8.59 5.28 -17.44
C ALA A 649 -9.80 4.67 -16.69
N GLY A 650 -9.83 3.36 -16.43
CA GLY A 650 -10.94 2.69 -15.74
C GLY A 650 -12.25 2.59 -16.55
N ILE A 651 -12.22 2.87 -17.86
CA ILE A 651 -13.42 2.98 -18.69
C ILE A 651 -13.97 1.61 -19.11
N TYR A 652 -13.10 0.67 -19.48
CA TYR A 652 -13.53 -0.62 -20.07
C TYR A 652 -14.26 -1.58 -19.12
N TYR A 653 -14.15 -1.39 -17.81
CA TYR A 653 -14.80 -2.25 -16.80
C TYR A 653 -16.33 -2.26 -16.90
N LYS A 654 -16.95 -1.25 -17.52
CA LYS A 654 -18.42 -1.10 -17.57
C LYS A 654 -19.12 -1.81 -18.73
N SER A 655 -18.43 -2.19 -19.81
CA SER A 655 -19.10 -2.75 -21.00
C SER A 655 -18.32 -3.83 -21.73
N ASN A 656 -18.58 -5.10 -21.39
CA ASN A 656 -18.11 -6.25 -22.17
C ASN A 656 -18.70 -6.34 -23.60
N LYS A 657 -19.65 -5.47 -23.96
CA LYS A 657 -20.40 -5.49 -25.23
C LYS A 657 -19.64 -4.89 -26.42
N TYR A 658 -18.84 -3.86 -26.19
CA TYR A 658 -18.09 -3.16 -27.25
C TYR A 658 -16.59 -3.32 -27.00
N LYS A 659 -15.97 -4.34 -27.60
CA LYS A 659 -14.53 -4.59 -27.46
C LYS A 659 -13.82 -4.28 -28.77
N LEU A 660 -12.75 -3.50 -28.68
CA LEU A 660 -11.75 -3.41 -29.73
C LEU A 660 -11.03 -4.75 -29.90
N LYS A 661 -10.44 -4.97 -31.07
CA LYS A 661 -9.49 -6.06 -31.26
C LYS A 661 -8.20 -5.73 -30.51
N ASN A 662 -7.73 -6.64 -29.67
CA ASN A 662 -6.45 -6.50 -28.97
C ASN A 662 -5.28 -6.94 -29.87
N ASP A 663 -5.08 -6.21 -30.97
CA ASP A 663 -4.04 -6.41 -31.98
C ASP A 663 -3.43 -5.07 -32.46
N ASP A 664 -2.42 -5.16 -33.32
CA ASP A 664 -1.67 -4.01 -33.82
C ASP A 664 -2.35 -3.29 -35.01
N SER A 665 -3.64 -3.53 -35.26
CA SER A 665 -4.39 -2.81 -36.30
C SER A 665 -4.74 -1.38 -35.89
N THR A 666 -4.99 -0.49 -36.86
CA THR A 666 -5.27 0.94 -36.62
C THR A 666 -6.71 1.32 -36.98
N LEU A 667 -7.31 2.15 -36.15
CA LEU A 667 -8.71 2.56 -36.26
C LEU A 667 -8.87 3.85 -37.09
N ALA A 668 -9.96 3.98 -37.85
CA ALA A 668 -10.35 5.26 -38.44
C ALA A 668 -10.98 6.17 -37.39
N ARG A 669 -10.86 7.48 -37.53
CA ARG A 669 -11.39 8.46 -36.57
C ARG A 669 -12.90 8.29 -36.35
N ILE A 670 -13.70 8.06 -37.40
CA ILE A 670 -15.14 7.81 -37.26
C ILE A 670 -15.48 6.55 -36.46
N ASP A 671 -14.68 5.48 -36.58
CA ASP A 671 -14.89 4.25 -35.81
C ASP A 671 -14.50 4.44 -34.34
N ALA A 672 -13.50 5.29 -34.04
CA ALA A 672 -13.12 5.68 -32.68
C ALA A 672 -14.23 6.51 -31.99
N ALA A 673 -14.76 7.52 -32.69
CA ALA A 673 -15.91 8.30 -32.22
C ALA A 673 -17.11 7.39 -31.92
N LYS A 674 -17.40 6.46 -32.84
CA LYS A 674 -18.49 5.49 -32.71
C LYS A 674 -18.35 4.59 -31.50
N ILE A 675 -17.18 3.98 -31.28
CA ILE A 675 -17.01 3.08 -30.13
C ILE A 675 -17.01 3.85 -28.80
N SER A 676 -16.49 5.08 -28.77
CA SER A 676 -16.53 5.93 -27.56
C SER A 676 -17.97 6.29 -27.17
N VAL A 677 -18.79 6.73 -28.14
CA VAL A 677 -20.24 6.96 -27.96
C VAL A 677 -21.00 5.68 -27.53
N GLN A 678 -20.58 4.50 -28.01
CA GLN A 678 -21.14 3.21 -27.59
C GLN A 678 -20.73 2.82 -26.15
N ILE A 679 -19.48 3.04 -25.76
CA ILE A 679 -18.96 2.77 -24.41
C ILE A 679 -19.66 3.67 -23.38
N LEU A 680 -19.88 4.94 -23.71
CA LEU A 680 -20.66 5.90 -22.92
C LEU A 680 -22.18 5.60 -22.88
N GLY A 681 -22.66 4.57 -23.57
CA GLY A 681 -24.06 4.13 -23.54
C GLY A 681 -25.02 4.87 -24.48
N TYR A 682 -24.55 5.88 -25.21
CA TYR A 682 -25.39 6.71 -26.08
C TYR A 682 -25.74 6.08 -27.45
N GLU A 683 -25.48 4.78 -27.65
CA GLU A 683 -25.72 4.08 -28.93
C GLU A 683 -27.18 4.19 -29.43
N SER A 684 -28.16 4.10 -28.52
CA SER A 684 -29.59 4.18 -28.87
C SER A 684 -29.96 5.55 -29.43
N ILE A 685 -29.41 6.61 -28.84
CA ILE A 685 -29.57 8.00 -29.26
C ILE A 685 -28.85 8.21 -30.61
N ALA A 686 -27.59 7.77 -30.72
CA ALA A 686 -26.77 7.89 -31.94
C ALA A 686 -27.39 7.28 -33.21
N LYS A 687 -28.30 6.31 -33.06
CA LYS A 687 -28.99 5.62 -34.17
C LYS A 687 -30.25 6.33 -34.67
N LEU A 688 -30.71 7.40 -34.02
CA LEU A 688 -31.84 8.18 -34.51
C LEU A 688 -31.49 8.87 -35.83
N THR A 689 -32.41 8.87 -36.80
CA THR A 689 -32.17 9.42 -38.14
C THR A 689 -32.89 10.75 -38.34
N GLY A 690 -32.36 11.61 -39.21
CA GLY A 690 -32.98 12.89 -39.61
C GLY A 690 -32.92 14.02 -38.59
N ILE A 691 -32.32 13.82 -37.41
CA ILE A 691 -32.21 14.84 -36.35
C ILE A 691 -30.79 15.40 -36.15
N TYR A 692 -29.78 14.79 -36.77
CA TYR A 692 -28.37 15.11 -36.54
C TYR A 692 -27.79 16.04 -37.59
N SER A 693 -26.90 16.92 -37.14
CA SER A 693 -26.01 17.74 -37.96
C SER A 693 -24.67 17.88 -37.25
N THR A 694 -23.62 18.25 -37.97
CA THR A 694 -22.33 18.62 -37.39
C THR A 694 -21.87 19.94 -37.99
N ASN A 695 -20.98 20.63 -37.28
CA ASN A 695 -20.36 21.87 -37.76
C ASN A 695 -19.10 21.62 -38.61
N PHE A 696 -18.83 20.39 -39.04
CA PHE A 696 -17.63 20.03 -39.81
C PHE A 696 -17.79 20.37 -41.30
N LYS A 697 -16.75 20.90 -41.95
CA LYS A 697 -16.80 21.24 -43.39
C LYS A 697 -16.92 20.01 -44.30
N ASP A 698 -16.31 18.92 -43.90
CA ASP A 698 -16.25 17.61 -44.56
C ASP A 698 -17.38 16.67 -44.11
N ILE A 699 -18.50 17.20 -43.63
CA ILE A 699 -19.69 16.42 -43.24
C ILE A 699 -20.16 15.45 -44.34
N SER A 700 -19.92 15.78 -45.61
CA SER A 700 -20.22 14.91 -46.77
C SER A 700 -19.40 13.61 -46.83
N GLU A 701 -18.30 13.50 -46.09
CA GLU A 701 -17.53 12.26 -45.94
C GLU A 701 -18.08 11.34 -44.83
N ILE A 702 -19.04 11.83 -44.03
CA ILE A 702 -19.67 11.09 -42.94
C ILE A 702 -20.95 10.43 -43.47
N SER A 703 -21.03 9.10 -43.43
CA SER A 703 -22.24 8.39 -43.84
C SER A 703 -23.43 8.67 -42.91
N ASP A 704 -24.66 8.66 -43.44
CA ASP A 704 -25.90 8.86 -42.67
C ASP A 704 -25.98 7.95 -41.41
N THR A 705 -25.48 6.71 -41.53
CA THR A 705 -25.40 5.72 -40.46
C THR A 705 -24.40 6.04 -39.34
N ASN A 706 -23.44 6.92 -39.61
CA ASN A 706 -22.40 7.37 -38.69
C ASN A 706 -22.61 8.84 -38.24
N LEU A 707 -23.49 9.60 -38.91
CA LEU A 707 -23.73 11.02 -38.65
C LEU A 707 -24.15 11.30 -37.19
N GLY A 708 -25.00 10.47 -36.60
CA GLY A 708 -25.38 10.61 -35.19
C GLY A 708 -24.25 10.33 -34.20
N TYR A 709 -23.34 9.40 -34.52
CA TYR A 709 -22.14 9.18 -33.71
C TYR A 709 -21.17 10.36 -33.83
N ALA A 710 -20.98 10.92 -35.04
CA ALA A 710 -20.14 12.09 -35.25
C ALA A 710 -20.69 13.34 -34.54
N ALA A 711 -22.02 13.55 -34.57
CA ALA A 711 -22.68 14.67 -33.90
C ALA A 711 -22.57 14.57 -32.37
N LEU A 712 -22.82 13.39 -31.79
CA LEU A 712 -22.64 13.18 -30.35
C LEU A 712 -21.17 13.29 -29.95
N ALA A 713 -20.24 12.73 -30.73
CA ALA A 713 -18.81 12.86 -30.47
C ALA A 713 -18.33 14.32 -30.54
N GLN A 714 -18.86 15.13 -31.46
CA GLN A 714 -18.59 16.57 -31.52
C GLN A 714 -19.15 17.28 -30.27
N GLY A 715 -20.39 16.99 -29.86
CA GLY A 715 -21.02 17.60 -28.69
C GLY A 715 -20.36 17.22 -27.35
N LEU A 716 -19.81 16.01 -27.26
CA LEU A 716 -19.11 15.46 -26.08
C LEU A 716 -17.59 15.71 -26.12
N ASN A 717 -17.08 16.48 -27.08
CA ASN A 717 -15.65 16.76 -27.28
C ASN A 717 -14.76 15.49 -27.41
N LEU A 718 -15.30 14.40 -27.94
CA LEU A 718 -14.57 13.14 -28.18
C LEU A 718 -13.69 13.20 -29.45
N VAL A 719 -13.81 14.27 -30.23
CA VAL A 719 -13.14 14.45 -31.52
C VAL A 719 -12.69 15.89 -31.74
N THR A 720 -11.53 16.06 -32.34
CA THR A 720 -10.94 17.35 -32.73
C THR A 720 -11.10 17.62 -34.22
N SER A 721 -11.10 18.87 -34.66
CA SER A 721 -10.99 19.26 -36.08
C SER A 721 -9.62 19.87 -36.39
N ASN A 722 -9.23 19.93 -37.67
CA ASN A 722 -8.02 20.65 -38.08
C ASN A 722 -8.27 22.18 -38.11
N LYS A 723 -7.24 22.95 -38.49
CA LYS A 723 -7.32 24.42 -38.63
C LYS A 723 -8.38 24.89 -39.63
N ASP A 724 -8.75 24.03 -40.58
CA ASP A 724 -9.80 24.28 -41.58
C ASP A 724 -11.19 23.85 -41.10
N ASN A 725 -11.33 23.34 -39.87
CA ASN A 725 -12.56 22.82 -39.29
C ASN A 725 -13.13 21.58 -40.04
N GLU A 726 -12.23 20.72 -40.50
CA GLU A 726 -12.53 19.40 -41.04
C GLU A 726 -12.29 18.33 -39.96
N TYR A 727 -13.15 17.33 -39.91
CA TYR A 727 -13.06 16.20 -38.99
C TYR A 727 -12.08 15.12 -39.47
N ARG A 728 -11.99 14.89 -40.77
CA ARG A 728 -11.24 13.79 -41.41
C ARG A 728 -11.71 12.43 -40.90
N PRO A 729 -12.97 12.02 -41.17
CA PRO A 729 -13.56 10.79 -40.60
C PRO A 729 -12.80 9.51 -40.99
N ASN A 730 -12.18 9.51 -42.17
CA ASN A 730 -11.51 8.36 -42.77
C ASN A 730 -10.01 8.25 -42.40
N ASP A 731 -9.42 9.31 -41.83
CA ASP A 731 -8.04 9.32 -41.36
C ASP A 731 -7.84 8.37 -40.17
N LYS A 732 -6.59 7.94 -39.96
CA LYS A 732 -6.23 7.12 -38.79
C LYS A 732 -6.19 7.98 -37.53
N LEU A 733 -6.79 7.48 -36.45
CA LEU A 733 -6.71 8.13 -35.14
C LEU A 733 -5.24 8.15 -34.67
N THR A 734 -4.73 9.33 -34.34
CA THR A 734 -3.38 9.46 -33.77
C THR A 734 -3.37 9.26 -32.25
N ARG A 735 -2.19 9.03 -31.66
CA ARG A 735 -2.03 8.93 -30.21
C ARG A 735 -2.42 10.23 -29.49
N ALA A 736 -2.15 11.39 -30.06
CA ALA A 736 -2.60 12.67 -29.50
C ALA A 736 -4.13 12.80 -29.52
N GLU A 737 -4.77 12.50 -30.65
CA GLU A 737 -6.22 12.55 -30.79
C GLU A 737 -6.92 11.52 -29.87
N ALA A 738 -6.27 10.39 -29.58
CA ALA A 738 -6.74 9.42 -28.59
C ALA A 738 -6.68 9.95 -27.15
N ALA A 739 -5.70 10.80 -26.81
CA ALA A 739 -5.62 11.46 -25.50
C ALA A 739 -6.71 12.53 -25.33
N ASP A 740 -6.98 13.31 -26.37
CA ASP A 740 -8.10 14.27 -26.38
C ASP A 740 -9.44 13.56 -26.22
N MET A 741 -9.66 12.49 -27.00
CA MET A 741 -10.84 11.63 -26.89
C MET A 741 -11.01 11.06 -25.48
N LEU A 742 -9.92 10.65 -24.82
CA LEU A 742 -9.95 10.08 -23.48
C LEU A 742 -10.40 11.10 -22.41
N ILE A 743 -9.88 12.33 -22.48
CA ILE A 743 -10.34 13.43 -21.61
C ILE A 743 -11.81 13.76 -21.88
N GLY A 744 -12.25 13.76 -23.14
CA GLY A 744 -13.66 13.91 -23.51
C GLY A 744 -14.54 12.80 -22.91
N MET A 745 -14.11 11.53 -22.97
CA MET A 745 -14.84 10.41 -22.39
C MET A 745 -14.95 10.51 -20.87
N LEU A 746 -13.88 10.88 -20.17
CA LEU A 746 -13.90 11.10 -18.72
C LEU A 746 -14.84 12.26 -18.33
N SER A 747 -14.94 13.29 -19.17
CA SER A 747 -15.81 14.45 -18.95
C SER A 747 -17.27 14.19 -19.30
N ALA A 748 -17.55 13.24 -20.20
CA ALA A 748 -18.90 12.91 -20.65
C ALA A 748 -19.68 12.00 -19.68
N GLU A 749 -19.07 11.61 -18.55
CA GLU A 749 -19.72 10.91 -17.45
C GLU A 749 -20.04 11.81 -16.24
N GLU A 750 -19.76 13.13 -16.31
CA GLU A 750 -20.30 14.19 -15.43
C GLU A 750 -21.78 14.51 -15.77
#